data_AF-A0A7R9QR98-F1
#
_entry.id   AF-A0A7R9QR98-F1
#
_cell.length_a   1.000
_cell.length_b   1.000
_cell.length_c   1.000
_cell.angle_alpha   90.00
_cell.angle_beta   90.00
_cell.angle_gamma   90.00
#
_symmetry.space_group_name_H-M   'P 1'
#
loop_
_entity.id
_entity.type
_entity.pdbx_description
1 polymer ?
#
loop_
_entity_poly.entity_id
_entity_poly.type
_entity_poly.pdbx_seq_one_letter_code
_entity_poly.pdbx_strand_id
1 'polypeptide(L)'
;TRHNVNPDFNEEFKVSLPTQHSEKLHLLFTFFHISCKKECLRTPVGHAWLPIARLSHSSPVALSVFGSLPAGYLSCQSLGLGKGLSMPDTRFVAKDVFVVSTRLVSSVMSRDASLDAAVQCFARINRDDGREVSRAVTLENCVRKHLKQLLVSDVTELVRFSPIVLQHTLELVVRVRDPDVIGDALLTVLRLVHALQHRSDVIVAFAETTFTTRHVTDSSFHEQLALGLDRLLASVDQSADEESRLVLRHIWFLLRIHVKACLQHIHAHDDSPAPFSRSHSQLVRQLMARVTSLVTQWSRAEEASLANRALAHYASRLLSFCADQRAVFAGVDAHLRALSSRDVVLSEMRLHFLAVVLAHEHLLPPATPPSALTPPPVPLALLFRELRHSLQQSVRHVRQLAIQMLRNLLAKHALDNRLADDDGHALSQAVALYLPALDVIVDHVTADPSAEDPRRHAQTPDSFGQHSRHNSLPARFDALNADEVKDILSCVLFLASHLTPDHVQRMPPQRLERLLVVMETAVHTFAFRDDVTDDAQTRSKTLPSALLAKDVDLFLCRQNLSVQTALTALRTARLCLESDDDDVLRRVVVLHVALLAEPQSQTILAHLFDNIALFAHHFGRHLFAANALFSQIIAKVVEFCDCALKPIRDAGVDLLFRLFVENFKRTRFETIVCVSRLASNHSKDLSRFQSSLARIQALAESDDSFVNDQRLTQTVQRIRDILKATHRIRTECRNPYENCELRLFLANSYAQTSWSLRRTWLENLAEVHALNADWPEYAMCLAHVIAIVIEQLAAKGCELPDARNHVTRVSPNIAADDTRIESDDWLETEDSSHVTPDALQTLIDDCAQSLEKCQLFELAPHVLKVMVARLEHEFDHKRLSALFARISRMHARALEADLSGRRLFDTYFRVAHFGAQNQEYVYREAKVMSLAEMTSKLQKLHPSATIVSDCDSDCVTDSAIVVTHVIPFAADARNDFERNVGVNRFVFEQRIRHETAGNSVASQHKRRVVLRTSNWFPFCVKRVPVVQREETILSPIEVAIDEMEARVQALERVTQANDVKHLQLVLQGSVHVTVNCGPIAYANAFLRGADEPETEAETRLRTVFARFVELCERALRLNERLIKADQLEYHSSLKTAFETFRQQLDLKNDAKRTSVQIFDVISGSSLA
;
A
#
# COMPACT_ATOMS: atom_id res chain seq x y z
N THR A 1 15.27 43.17 84.02
CA THR A 1 16.44 43.88 83.47
C THR A 1 15.95 44.86 82.42
N ARG A 2 16.38 46.12 82.53
CA ARG A 2 15.92 47.35 81.83
C ARG A 2 14.47 47.76 82.12
N HIS A 3 14.34 48.72 83.04
CA HIS A 3 13.16 49.58 83.15
C HIS A 3 13.16 50.51 81.93
N ASN A 4 12.12 50.46 81.09
CA ASN A 4 11.99 51.35 79.94
C ASN A 4 10.91 52.39 80.23
N VAL A 5 11.25 53.67 80.13
CA VAL A 5 10.38 54.81 80.47
C VAL A 5 9.41 55.15 79.34
N ASN A 6 9.76 54.81 78.09
CA ASN A 6 8.86 54.89 76.92
C ASN A 6 8.83 53.53 76.21
N PRO A 7 7.93 52.62 76.63
CA PRO A 7 7.79 51.32 75.99
C PRO A 7 7.06 51.45 74.64
N ASP A 8 7.73 51.05 73.55
CA ASP A 8 7.07 50.80 72.27
C ASP A 8 6.56 49.35 72.21
N PHE A 9 5.28 49.18 71.91
CA PHE A 9 4.64 47.88 71.81
C PHE A 9 4.54 47.46 70.34
N ASN A 10 5.31 46.46 69.93
CA ASN A 10 5.26 45.89 68.58
C ASN A 10 4.28 44.71 68.44
N GLU A 11 3.52 44.43 69.49
CA GLU A 11 2.59 43.30 69.55
C GLU A 11 1.23 43.66 68.93
N GLU A 12 0.75 42.84 68.00
CA GLU A 12 -0.59 42.97 67.42
C GLU A 12 -1.62 42.19 68.25
N PHE A 13 -2.65 42.87 68.74
CA PHE A 13 -3.74 42.24 69.50
C PHE A 13 -4.99 42.12 68.64
N LYS A 14 -5.44 40.88 68.42
CA LYS A 14 -6.69 40.59 67.70
C LYS A 14 -7.83 40.45 68.70
N VAL A 15 -8.85 41.30 68.57
CA VAL A 15 -10.04 41.31 69.44
C VAL A 15 -11.25 40.87 68.64
N SER A 16 -11.90 39.79 69.08
CA SER A 16 -13.18 39.35 68.51
C SER A 16 -14.31 40.22 69.06
N LEU A 17 -15.11 40.81 68.17
CA LEU A 17 -16.25 41.65 68.55
C LEU A 17 -17.58 40.92 68.36
N PRO A 18 -18.57 41.15 69.23
CA PRO A 18 -19.92 40.60 69.06
C PRO A 18 -20.61 41.20 67.81
N THR A 19 -21.47 40.40 67.17
CA THR A 19 -22.16 40.75 65.91
C THR A 19 -23.16 41.91 66.06
N GLN A 20 -23.60 42.21 67.29
CA GLN A 20 -24.38 43.39 67.65
C GLN A 20 -23.65 44.10 68.80
N HIS A 21 -23.20 45.33 68.59
CA HIS A 21 -22.48 46.10 69.61
C HIS A 21 -23.30 47.31 70.07
N SER A 22 -23.25 47.59 71.38
CA SER A 22 -23.87 48.79 71.97
C SER A 22 -22.87 49.93 72.02
N GLU A 23 -23.35 51.17 72.10
CA GLU A 23 -22.52 52.38 72.25
C GLU A 23 -21.63 52.36 73.52
N LYS A 24 -21.89 51.45 74.46
CA LYS A 24 -21.11 51.27 75.69
C LYS A 24 -19.85 50.43 75.49
N LEU A 25 -19.71 49.73 74.36
CA LEU A 25 -18.58 48.84 74.09
C LEU A 25 -17.33 49.66 73.72
N HIS A 26 -16.23 49.44 74.43
CA HIS A 26 -14.99 50.20 74.28
C HIS A 26 -13.78 49.36 74.69
N LEU A 27 -12.58 49.78 74.27
CA LEU A 27 -11.32 49.26 74.77
C LEU A 27 -10.86 50.12 75.94
N LEU A 28 -10.60 49.51 77.10
CA LEU A 28 -10.05 50.17 78.28
C LEU A 28 -8.60 49.73 78.47
N PHE A 29 -7.69 50.67 78.39
CA PHE A 29 -6.27 50.51 78.66
C PHE A 29 -5.98 50.90 80.10
N THR A 30 -5.29 50.03 80.85
CA THR A 30 -4.84 50.32 82.21
C THR A 30 -3.33 50.11 82.28
N PHE A 31 -2.62 51.15 82.70
CA PHE A 31 -1.18 51.17 82.82
C PHE A 31 -0.78 50.81 84.24
N PHE A 32 0.12 49.85 84.39
CA PHE A 32 0.70 49.48 85.68
C PHE A 32 2.22 49.69 85.63
N HIS A 33 2.78 50.21 86.73
CA HIS A 33 4.20 50.16 86.97
C HIS A 33 4.53 48.81 87.61
N ILE A 34 5.48 48.10 87.02
CA ILE A 34 5.91 46.78 87.48
C ILE A 34 7.34 46.91 88.01
N SER A 35 7.52 46.70 89.32
CA SER A 35 8.84 46.71 89.94
C SER A 35 9.64 45.46 89.56
N CYS A 36 10.92 45.64 89.20
CA CYS A 36 11.83 44.53 88.86
C CYS A 36 12.48 43.85 90.09
N LYS A 37 11.98 44.08 91.31
CA LYS A 37 12.46 43.41 92.54
C LYS A 37 11.71 42.09 92.80
N LYS A 38 12.26 41.20 93.66
CA LYS A 38 11.79 39.81 93.89
C LYS A 38 10.30 39.65 94.24
N GLU A 39 9.67 40.67 94.83
CA GLU A 39 8.21 40.73 95.00
C GLU A 39 7.64 41.63 93.90
N CYS A 40 7.06 41.02 92.87
CA CYS A 40 6.59 41.69 91.66
C CYS A 40 5.29 42.47 91.94
N LEU A 41 5.39 43.59 92.66
CA LEU A 41 4.28 44.49 92.97
C LEU A 41 3.87 45.28 91.71
N ARG A 42 2.57 45.24 91.39
CA ARG A 42 1.94 46.01 90.30
C ARG A 42 1.18 47.19 90.90
N THR A 43 1.60 48.42 90.60
CA THR A 43 0.89 49.62 91.02
C THR A 43 0.19 50.27 89.82
N PRO A 44 -1.11 50.59 89.88
CA PRO A 44 -1.81 51.26 88.78
C PRO A 44 -1.29 52.69 88.64
N VAL A 45 -0.94 53.07 87.41
CA VAL A 45 -0.37 54.37 87.03
C VAL A 45 -1.41 55.24 86.32
N GLY A 46 -2.31 54.63 85.56
CA GLY A 46 -3.40 55.35 84.94
C GLY A 46 -4.23 54.53 83.96
N HIS A 47 -5.23 55.17 83.37
CA HIS A 47 -6.21 54.56 82.48
C HIS A 47 -6.43 55.42 81.22
N ALA A 48 -6.74 54.79 80.09
CA ALA A 48 -7.17 55.42 78.85
C ALA A 48 -8.26 54.55 78.18
N TRP A 49 -9.16 55.11 77.37
CA TRP A 49 -10.23 54.33 76.73
C TRP A 49 -10.52 54.75 75.28
N LEU A 50 -11.01 53.82 74.46
CA LEU A 50 -11.37 54.02 73.05
C LEU A 50 -12.73 53.36 72.72
N PRO A 51 -13.80 54.13 72.44
CA PRO A 51 -15.10 53.58 72.02
C PRO A 51 -15.05 52.86 70.68
N ILE A 52 -15.65 51.67 70.58
CA ILE A 52 -15.60 50.82 69.38
C ILE A 52 -16.37 51.42 68.18
N ALA A 53 -17.42 52.20 68.43
CA ALA A 53 -18.21 52.86 67.37
C ALA A 53 -17.39 53.83 66.49
N ARG A 54 -16.20 54.26 66.93
CA ARG A 54 -15.31 55.18 66.21
C ARG A 54 -14.21 54.48 65.40
N LEU A 55 -14.21 53.15 65.34
CA LEU A 55 -13.19 52.33 64.66
C LEU A 55 -13.37 52.23 63.13
N SER A 56 -14.26 53.01 62.52
CA SER A 56 -14.56 52.98 61.08
C SER A 56 -13.41 53.46 60.18
N HIS A 57 -12.37 54.08 60.74
CA HIS A 57 -11.23 54.61 60.00
C HIS A 57 -9.92 53.99 60.48
N SER A 58 -9.13 53.41 59.58
CA SER A 58 -7.84 52.78 59.89
C SER A 58 -6.73 53.82 60.08
N SER A 59 -6.84 54.67 61.10
CA SER A 59 -5.87 55.71 61.44
C SER A 59 -5.39 55.60 62.89
N PRO A 60 -4.11 55.90 63.19
CA PRO A 60 -3.61 55.90 64.57
C PRO A 60 -4.30 57.00 65.39
N VAL A 61 -4.72 56.66 66.61
CA VAL A 61 -5.40 57.55 67.56
C VAL A 61 -4.51 57.76 68.77
N ALA A 62 -4.18 59.03 69.09
CA ALA A 62 -3.48 59.39 70.32
C ALA A 62 -4.47 59.60 71.47
N LEU A 63 -4.21 58.97 72.61
CA LEU A 63 -5.06 58.94 73.80
C LEU A 63 -4.32 59.53 75.01
N SER A 64 -5.04 60.34 75.79
CA SER A 64 -4.60 60.87 77.07
C SER A 64 -4.74 59.83 78.21
N VAL A 65 -3.82 59.85 79.18
CA VAL A 65 -3.77 58.89 80.31
C VAL A 65 -4.16 59.58 81.62
N PHE A 66 -5.17 59.04 82.29
CA PHE A 66 -5.79 59.59 83.50
C PHE A 66 -5.40 58.80 84.75
N GLY A 67 -5.16 59.49 85.88
CA GLY A 67 -4.72 58.83 87.12
C GLY A 67 -5.81 57.99 87.81
N SER A 68 -7.08 58.27 87.52
CA SER A 68 -8.24 57.48 87.95
C SER A 68 -9.34 57.53 86.88
N LEU A 69 -10.25 56.55 86.89
CA LEU A 69 -11.41 56.48 85.98
C LEU A 69 -12.56 57.36 86.51
N PRO A 70 -12.94 58.46 85.83
CA PRO A 70 -14.04 59.32 86.26
C PRO A 70 -15.42 58.63 86.11
N ALA A 71 -16.38 59.00 86.95
CA ALA A 71 -17.76 58.53 86.78
C ALA A 71 -18.34 59.05 85.44
N GLY A 72 -18.85 58.14 84.60
CA GLY A 72 -19.37 58.50 83.27
C GLY A 72 -18.32 58.76 82.18
N TYR A 73 -17.10 58.23 82.32
CA TYR A 73 -15.98 58.46 81.39
C TYR A 73 -16.27 58.14 79.91
N LEU A 74 -17.19 57.23 79.60
CA LEU A 74 -17.60 56.92 78.22
C LEU A 74 -18.30 58.08 77.51
N SER A 75 -18.93 58.97 78.28
CA SER A 75 -19.58 60.18 77.78
C SER A 75 -18.60 61.35 77.62
N CYS A 76 -17.36 61.19 78.09
CA CYS A 76 -16.33 62.23 78.11
C CYS A 76 -15.41 62.09 76.88
N GLN A 77 -15.28 63.15 76.08
CA GLN A 77 -14.37 63.16 74.93
C GLN A 77 -13.00 63.70 75.33
N SER A 78 -11.95 62.91 75.14
CA SER A 78 -10.57 63.22 75.55
C SER A 78 -9.78 64.14 74.59
N LEU A 79 -10.38 64.67 73.52
CA LEU A 79 -9.66 65.36 72.43
C LEU A 79 -10.38 66.66 72.04
N GLY A 80 -10.05 67.76 72.71
CA GLY A 80 -10.74 69.05 72.62
C GLY A 80 -11.12 69.51 71.20
N LEU A 81 -12.43 69.47 70.92
CA LEU A 81 -13.23 70.33 70.02
C LEU A 81 -14.69 69.81 69.99
N GLY A 82 -15.60 70.44 70.75
CA GLY A 82 -17.07 70.35 70.52
C GLY A 82 -17.96 69.68 71.58
N LYS A 83 -18.72 70.51 72.32
CA LYS A 83 -19.95 70.29 73.12
C LYS A 83 -20.19 68.90 73.76
N GLY A 84 -19.53 68.63 74.88
CA GLY A 84 -19.86 67.60 75.88
C GLY A 84 -19.41 68.06 77.28
N LEU A 85 -20.02 67.52 78.34
CA LEU A 85 -19.86 67.90 79.75
C LEU A 85 -18.40 68.13 80.19
N SER A 86 -18.13 69.20 80.95
CA SER A 86 -16.80 69.45 81.55
C SER A 86 -16.41 68.29 82.47
N MET A 87 -15.20 67.76 82.29
CA MET A 87 -14.64 66.71 83.14
C MET A 87 -14.63 67.14 84.62
N PRO A 88 -14.99 66.27 85.58
CA PRO A 88 -14.71 66.49 87.01
C PRO A 88 -13.20 66.58 87.24
N ASP A 89 -12.73 67.41 88.17
CA ASP A 89 -11.31 67.70 88.50
C ASP A 89 -10.43 66.43 88.72
N THR A 90 -10.06 65.77 87.63
CA THR A 90 -9.19 64.59 87.62
C THR A 90 -7.87 64.99 86.98
N ARG A 91 -6.78 64.89 87.75
CA ARG A 91 -5.44 65.23 87.28
C ARG A 91 -5.02 64.25 86.19
N PHE A 92 -4.67 64.77 85.01
CA PHE A 92 -4.00 64.00 83.97
C PHE A 92 -2.64 63.53 84.50
N VAL A 93 -2.29 62.28 84.21
CA VAL A 93 -0.93 61.78 84.44
C VAL A 93 -0.04 62.25 83.29
N ALA A 94 -0.54 62.15 82.05
CA ALA A 94 0.05 62.75 80.87
C ALA A 94 -0.99 62.91 79.74
N LYS A 95 -0.84 63.95 78.92
CA LYS A 95 -1.77 64.27 77.81
C LYS A 95 -1.26 63.74 76.48
N ASP A 96 -2.12 63.02 75.75
CA ASP A 96 -1.93 62.49 74.38
C ASP A 96 -0.65 61.67 74.17
N VAL A 97 -0.26 60.88 75.16
CA VAL A 97 1.01 60.11 75.17
C VAL A 97 0.86 58.69 74.62
N PHE A 98 -0.34 58.09 74.64
CA PHE A 98 -0.55 56.71 74.23
C PHE A 98 -1.18 56.61 72.84
N VAL A 99 -0.44 56.13 71.84
CA VAL A 99 -0.92 56.00 70.46
C VAL A 99 -1.33 54.56 70.15
N VAL A 100 -2.54 54.36 69.63
CA VAL A 100 -3.07 53.05 69.22
C VAL A 100 -3.53 53.09 67.77
N SER A 101 -3.12 52.11 66.96
CA SER A 101 -3.65 51.89 65.62
C SER A 101 -4.64 50.72 65.61
N THR A 102 -5.70 50.80 64.81
CA THR A 102 -6.73 49.76 64.74
C THR A 102 -7.12 49.45 63.29
N ARG A 103 -7.48 48.18 63.03
CA ARG A 103 -7.93 47.69 61.71
C ARG A 103 -9.13 46.78 61.88
N LEU A 104 -10.30 47.19 61.37
CA LEU A 104 -11.50 46.35 61.37
C LEU A 104 -11.40 45.24 60.31
N VAL A 105 -11.62 44.00 60.74
CA VAL A 105 -11.75 42.80 59.89
C VAL A 105 -13.08 42.15 60.26
N SER A 106 -14.11 42.28 59.42
CA SER A 106 -15.47 41.80 59.70
C SER A 106 -16.01 40.97 58.55
N SER A 107 -16.75 39.90 58.89
CA SER A 107 -17.57 39.09 57.97
C SER A 107 -19.05 39.50 58.00
N VAL A 108 -19.41 40.51 58.80
CA VAL A 108 -20.80 40.91 59.07
C VAL A 108 -21.09 42.34 58.59
N MET A 109 -20.10 43.22 58.58
CA MET A 109 -20.24 44.62 58.16
C MET A 109 -19.19 44.93 57.11
N SER A 110 -19.62 45.43 55.95
CA SER A 110 -18.71 45.85 54.89
C SER A 110 -18.10 47.23 55.17
N ARG A 111 -16.91 47.48 54.63
CA ARG A 111 -16.33 48.83 54.57
C ARG A 111 -17.04 49.73 53.55
N ASP A 112 -17.80 49.13 52.64
CA ASP A 112 -18.63 49.83 51.67
C ASP A 112 -20.05 50.02 52.22
N ALA A 113 -20.41 51.27 52.46
CA ALA A 113 -21.73 51.66 52.98
C ALA A 113 -22.88 51.26 52.04
N SER A 114 -22.63 51.21 50.73
CA SER A 114 -23.64 50.84 49.73
C SER A 114 -23.94 49.33 49.77
N LEU A 115 -22.88 48.53 49.94
CA LEU A 115 -22.99 47.07 50.08
C LEU A 115 -23.70 46.69 51.38
N ASP A 116 -23.32 47.35 52.49
CA ASP A 116 -23.91 47.09 53.81
C ASP A 116 -25.40 47.47 53.84
N ALA A 117 -25.78 48.61 53.25
CA ALA A 117 -27.17 49.03 53.14
C ALA A 117 -28.03 48.04 52.31
N ALA A 118 -27.49 47.55 51.19
CA ALA A 118 -28.19 46.58 50.34
C ALA A 118 -28.35 45.21 51.02
N VAL A 119 -27.29 44.68 51.65
CA VAL A 119 -27.33 43.40 52.38
C VAL A 119 -28.32 43.46 53.54
N GLN A 120 -28.31 44.55 54.32
CA GLN A 120 -29.26 44.73 55.41
C GLN A 120 -30.71 44.86 54.91
N CYS A 121 -30.94 45.55 53.79
CA CYS A 121 -32.26 45.66 53.18
C CYS A 121 -32.79 44.28 52.75
N PHE A 122 -31.99 43.50 52.03
CA PHE A 122 -32.39 42.18 51.56
C PHE A 122 -32.56 41.19 52.71
N ALA A 123 -31.70 41.23 53.72
CA ALA A 123 -31.83 40.40 54.92
C ALA A 123 -33.11 40.71 55.72
N ARG A 124 -33.57 41.96 55.76
CA ARG A 124 -34.86 42.33 56.38
C ARG A 124 -36.03 41.74 55.60
N ILE A 125 -36.03 41.91 54.27
CA ILE A 125 -37.08 41.39 53.38
C ILE A 125 -37.17 39.86 53.46
N ASN A 126 -36.02 39.17 53.56
CA ASN A 126 -35.98 37.71 53.64
C ASN A 126 -36.33 37.15 55.03
N ARG A 127 -36.30 37.96 56.10
CA ARG A 127 -36.64 37.56 57.48
C ARG A 127 -38.12 37.71 57.83
N ASP A 128 -38.87 38.54 57.11
CA ASP A 128 -40.28 38.79 57.47
C ASP A 128 -41.15 37.55 57.19
N ASP A 129 -41.61 36.92 58.25
CA ASP A 129 -42.68 35.90 58.25
C ASP A 129 -44.05 36.60 58.11
N GLY A 130 -44.33 37.11 56.91
CA GLY A 130 -45.69 37.24 56.39
C GLY A 130 -46.70 38.15 57.10
N ARG A 131 -46.32 39.15 57.90
CA ARG A 131 -47.32 39.97 58.64
C ARG A 131 -47.51 41.44 58.28
N GLU A 132 -46.83 42.02 57.27
CA GLU A 132 -47.14 43.40 56.84
C GLU A 132 -47.26 43.52 55.31
N VAL A 133 -48.41 43.10 54.78
CA VAL A 133 -48.76 43.13 53.34
C VAL A 133 -49.11 44.53 52.80
N SER A 134 -49.10 45.59 53.61
CA SER A 134 -49.66 46.90 53.19
C SER A 134 -48.70 47.87 52.46
N ARG A 135 -47.55 47.42 51.94
CA ARG A 135 -46.59 48.33 51.26
C ARG A 135 -45.81 47.72 50.07
N ALA A 136 -46.43 46.82 49.31
CA ALA A 136 -45.80 46.11 48.17
C ALA A 136 -45.02 47.02 47.18
N VAL A 137 -45.63 48.12 46.73
CA VAL A 137 -45.00 49.06 45.75
C VAL A 137 -43.78 49.80 46.34
N THR A 138 -43.80 50.14 47.64
CA THR A 138 -42.65 50.75 48.33
C THR A 138 -41.52 49.75 48.57
N LEU A 139 -41.84 48.47 48.77
CA LEU A 139 -40.85 47.40 48.93
C LEU A 139 -40.12 47.14 47.60
N GLU A 140 -40.86 47.04 46.50
CA GLU A 140 -40.33 46.80 45.15
C GLU A 140 -39.42 47.95 44.66
N ASN A 141 -39.83 49.20 44.89
CA ASN A 141 -38.99 50.36 44.61
C ASN A 141 -37.73 50.42 45.50
N CYS A 142 -37.84 49.96 46.76
CA CYS A 142 -36.70 49.83 47.67
C CYS A 142 -35.71 48.77 47.18
N VAL A 143 -36.20 47.60 46.74
CA VAL A 143 -35.38 46.53 46.17
C VAL A 143 -34.66 47.03 44.91
N ARG A 144 -35.37 47.66 43.97
CA ARG A 144 -34.77 48.18 42.72
C ARG A 144 -33.70 49.23 42.96
N LYS A 145 -33.86 50.09 43.98
CA LYS A 145 -32.83 51.04 44.39
C LYS A 145 -31.56 50.34 44.88
N HIS A 146 -31.69 49.36 45.77
CA HIS A 146 -30.54 48.66 46.36
C HIS A 146 -29.87 47.67 45.40
N LEU A 147 -30.62 47.07 44.46
CA LEU A 147 -30.05 46.29 43.35
C LEU A 147 -29.09 47.14 42.50
N LYS A 148 -29.45 48.39 42.20
CA LYS A 148 -28.56 49.33 41.49
C LYS A 148 -27.33 49.72 42.31
N GLN A 149 -27.47 49.85 43.64
CA GLN A 149 -26.36 50.20 44.53
C GLN A 149 -25.32 49.07 44.62
N LEU A 150 -25.74 47.80 44.57
CA LEU A 150 -24.83 46.66 44.55
C LEU A 150 -23.87 46.63 43.35
N LEU A 151 -24.27 47.25 42.23
CA LEU A 151 -23.46 47.29 41.01
C LEU A 151 -22.34 48.35 41.06
N VAL A 152 -22.39 49.27 42.03
CA VAL A 152 -21.41 50.35 42.22
C VAL A 152 -20.44 50.03 43.37
N SER A 153 -20.64 48.89 44.03
CA SER A 153 -19.86 48.49 45.20
C SER A 153 -18.42 48.08 44.89
N ASP A 154 -17.53 48.24 45.87
CA ASP A 154 -16.12 47.89 45.71
C ASP A 154 -15.94 46.38 45.48
N VAL A 155 -15.19 46.03 44.43
CA VAL A 155 -14.98 44.63 44.00
C VAL A 155 -14.29 43.80 45.10
N THR A 156 -13.39 44.40 45.89
CA THR A 156 -12.66 43.66 46.93
C THR A 156 -13.56 43.28 48.11
N GLU A 157 -14.51 44.14 48.46
CA GLU A 157 -15.54 43.87 49.45
C GLU A 157 -16.61 42.93 48.88
N LEU A 158 -17.02 43.10 47.62
CA LEU A 158 -17.94 42.17 46.94
C LEU A 158 -17.42 40.74 46.91
N VAL A 159 -16.12 40.50 46.67
CA VAL A 159 -15.53 39.15 46.74
C VAL A 159 -15.72 38.53 48.13
N ARG A 160 -15.47 39.31 49.20
CA ARG A 160 -15.59 38.85 50.60
C ARG A 160 -17.03 38.53 51.00
N PHE A 161 -17.98 39.37 50.59
CA PHE A 161 -19.39 39.24 50.94
C PHE A 161 -20.21 38.49 49.88
N SER A 162 -19.58 38.02 48.80
CA SER A 162 -20.26 37.37 47.66
C SER A 162 -21.22 36.23 48.04
N PRO A 163 -20.92 35.31 49.00
CA PRO A 163 -21.86 34.25 49.34
C PRO A 163 -23.14 34.80 49.96
N ILE A 164 -23.02 35.86 50.77
CA ILE A 164 -24.15 36.50 51.46
C ILE A 164 -24.97 37.29 50.44
N VAL A 165 -24.33 38.10 49.60
CA VAL A 165 -25.00 38.94 48.60
C VAL A 165 -25.75 38.08 47.59
N LEU A 166 -25.10 37.04 47.04
CA LEU A 166 -25.73 36.14 46.06
C LEU A 166 -26.89 35.36 46.68
N GLN A 167 -26.71 34.82 47.89
CA GLN A 167 -27.77 34.09 48.61
C GLN A 167 -29.00 34.99 48.85
N HIS A 168 -28.80 36.19 49.41
CA HIS A 168 -29.90 37.10 49.73
C HIS A 168 -30.62 37.60 48.47
N THR A 169 -29.88 37.85 47.39
CA THR A 169 -30.47 38.29 46.10
C THR A 169 -31.27 37.17 45.44
N LEU A 170 -30.80 35.92 45.50
CA LEU A 170 -31.53 34.76 44.98
C LEU A 170 -32.79 34.43 45.80
N GLU A 171 -32.75 34.63 47.12
CA GLU A 171 -33.93 34.45 48.00
C GLU A 171 -35.07 35.42 47.67
N LEU A 172 -34.78 36.60 47.09
CA LEU A 172 -35.81 37.56 46.65
C LEU A 172 -36.75 36.96 45.59
N VAL A 173 -36.28 36.00 44.80
CA VAL A 173 -37.05 35.34 43.71
C VAL A 173 -38.31 34.65 44.23
N VAL A 174 -38.33 34.21 45.50
CA VAL A 174 -39.48 33.56 46.12
C VAL A 174 -40.34 34.52 46.94
N ARG A 175 -39.76 35.65 47.39
CA ARG A 175 -40.44 36.61 48.27
C ARG A 175 -41.17 37.73 47.52
N VAL A 176 -40.63 38.13 46.37
CA VAL A 176 -41.21 39.18 45.53
C VAL A 176 -42.22 38.54 44.56
N ARG A 177 -43.37 39.19 44.37
CA ARG A 177 -44.43 38.72 43.44
C ARG A 177 -44.38 39.41 42.07
N ASP A 178 -43.79 40.60 42.00
CA ASP A 178 -43.64 41.35 40.76
C ASP A 178 -42.67 40.65 39.78
N PRO A 179 -43.14 40.21 38.59
CA PRO A 179 -42.31 39.65 37.52
C PRO A 179 -41.05 40.45 37.23
N ASP A 180 -41.18 41.77 37.15
CA ASP A 180 -40.15 42.64 36.60
C ASP A 180 -39.03 42.82 37.62
N VAL A 181 -39.37 42.87 38.91
CA VAL A 181 -38.38 42.91 40.00
C VAL A 181 -37.64 41.58 40.12
N ILE A 182 -38.31 40.45 39.87
CA ILE A 182 -37.65 39.13 39.82
C ILE A 182 -36.64 39.09 38.65
N GLY A 183 -37.04 39.60 37.48
CA GLY A 183 -36.15 39.75 36.32
C GLY A 183 -34.94 40.64 36.63
N ASP A 184 -35.17 41.82 37.22
CA ASP A 184 -34.13 42.76 37.65
C ASP A 184 -33.15 42.12 38.65
N ALA A 185 -33.66 41.33 39.61
CA ALA A 185 -32.85 40.63 40.60
C ALA A 185 -31.97 39.55 39.96
N LEU A 186 -32.53 38.72 39.06
CA LEU A 186 -31.78 37.69 38.34
C LEU A 186 -30.73 38.30 37.40
N LEU A 187 -31.05 39.40 36.71
CA LEU A 187 -30.08 40.13 35.90
C LEU A 187 -28.96 40.74 36.75
N THR A 188 -29.29 41.27 37.93
CA THR A 188 -28.30 41.77 38.90
C THR A 188 -27.38 40.65 39.39
N VAL A 189 -27.91 39.45 39.63
CA VAL A 189 -27.10 38.25 39.95
C VAL A 189 -26.09 37.97 38.82
N LEU A 190 -26.51 38.01 37.56
CA LEU A 190 -25.60 37.80 36.42
C LEU A 190 -24.55 38.91 36.31
N ARG A 191 -24.90 40.17 36.58
CA ARG A 191 -23.96 41.28 36.63
C ARG A 191 -22.93 41.13 37.76
N LEU A 192 -23.35 40.65 38.93
CA LEU A 192 -22.44 40.34 40.04
C LEU A 192 -21.51 39.18 39.70
N VAL A 193 -22.02 38.11 39.08
CA VAL A 193 -21.20 37.00 38.58
C VAL A 193 -20.17 37.50 37.55
N HIS A 194 -20.55 38.43 36.68
CA HIS A 194 -19.64 39.07 35.73
C HIS A 194 -18.55 39.91 36.43
N ALA A 195 -18.92 40.73 37.42
CA ALA A 195 -17.96 41.51 38.20
C ALA A 195 -16.96 40.61 38.95
N LEU A 196 -17.39 39.41 39.37
CA LEU A 196 -16.59 38.44 40.11
C LEU A 196 -15.84 37.43 39.21
N GLN A 197 -15.83 37.61 37.88
CA GLN A 197 -15.27 36.63 36.94
C GLN A 197 -13.81 36.23 37.19
N HIS A 198 -12.99 37.13 37.76
CA HIS A 198 -11.58 36.85 38.09
C HIS A 198 -11.41 35.91 39.31
N ARG A 199 -12.50 35.59 40.01
CA ARG A 199 -12.57 34.67 41.16
C ARG A 199 -13.63 33.59 40.92
N SER A 200 -13.48 32.86 39.81
CA SER A 200 -14.38 31.76 39.45
C SER A 200 -14.44 30.65 40.51
N ASP A 201 -13.38 30.49 41.31
CA ASP A 201 -13.32 29.60 42.46
C ASP A 201 -14.46 29.88 43.46
N VAL A 202 -14.72 31.15 43.75
CA VAL A 202 -15.75 31.57 44.72
C VAL A 202 -17.16 31.37 44.14
N ILE A 203 -17.37 31.69 42.86
CA ILE A 203 -18.67 31.56 42.18
C ILE A 203 -19.07 30.08 42.07
N VAL A 204 -18.13 29.22 41.66
CA VAL A 204 -18.36 27.78 41.52
C VAL A 204 -18.58 27.14 42.88
N ALA A 205 -17.76 27.47 43.89
CA ALA A 205 -17.95 27.00 45.26
C ALA A 205 -19.32 27.41 45.82
N PHE A 206 -19.78 28.63 45.53
CA PHE A 206 -21.11 29.07 45.94
C PHE A 206 -22.22 28.17 45.35
N ALA A 207 -22.20 27.96 44.03
CA ALA A 207 -23.22 27.16 43.35
C ALA A 207 -23.19 25.66 43.75
N GLU A 208 -22.03 25.12 44.10
CA GLU A 208 -21.88 23.70 44.46
C GLU A 208 -22.15 23.41 45.94
N THR A 209 -21.61 24.21 46.85
CA THR A 209 -21.55 23.87 48.29
C THR A 209 -22.25 24.88 49.20
N THR A 210 -22.31 26.16 48.84
CA THR A 210 -22.79 27.21 49.78
C THR A 210 -24.27 27.55 49.60
N PHE A 211 -24.80 27.45 48.38
CA PHE A 211 -26.19 27.77 48.09
C PHE A 211 -27.17 26.81 48.79
N THR A 212 -28.16 27.38 49.47
CA THR A 212 -29.21 26.63 50.19
C THR A 212 -30.59 27.21 49.92
N THR A 213 -31.58 26.35 49.66
CA THR A 213 -32.98 26.77 49.57
C THR A 213 -33.61 26.85 50.97
N ARG A 214 -34.23 27.98 51.31
CA ARG A 214 -35.10 28.10 52.49
C ARG A 214 -36.55 27.87 52.09
N HIS A 215 -37.29 27.08 52.86
CA HIS A 215 -38.72 26.87 52.63
C HIS A 215 -39.51 28.13 53.00
N VAL A 216 -40.31 28.62 52.05
CA VAL A 216 -41.30 29.67 52.24
C VAL A 216 -42.62 29.10 51.74
N THR A 217 -43.70 29.27 52.49
CA THR A 217 -44.98 28.59 52.23
C THR A 217 -45.63 28.99 50.89
N ASP A 218 -46.42 28.06 50.34
CA ASP A 218 -47.23 28.06 49.10
C ASP A 218 -46.53 27.90 47.72
N SER A 219 -45.21 28.08 47.58
CA SER A 219 -44.54 27.78 46.30
C SER A 219 -43.09 27.33 46.45
N SER A 220 -42.65 26.41 45.57
CA SER A 220 -41.31 25.86 45.62
C SER A 220 -40.29 26.81 44.98
N PHE A 221 -39.08 26.93 45.57
CA PHE A 221 -38.02 27.81 45.06
C PHE A 221 -37.66 27.48 43.60
N HIS A 222 -37.61 26.20 43.24
CA HIS A 222 -37.23 25.76 41.91
C HIS A 222 -38.28 26.14 40.84
N GLU A 223 -39.58 26.09 41.15
CA GLU A 223 -40.63 26.55 40.23
C GLU A 223 -40.63 28.07 40.04
N GLN A 224 -40.46 28.85 41.13
CA GLN A 224 -40.38 30.32 41.03
C GLN A 224 -39.12 30.77 40.28
N LEU A 225 -37.99 30.10 40.50
CA LEU A 225 -36.77 30.37 39.75
C LEU A 225 -36.92 30.03 38.26
N ALA A 226 -37.58 28.91 37.93
CA ALA A 226 -37.86 28.55 36.54
C ALA A 226 -38.75 29.59 35.85
N LEU A 227 -39.80 30.07 36.53
CA LEU A 227 -40.71 31.10 36.02
C LEU A 227 -40.00 32.46 35.85
N GLY A 228 -39.18 32.85 36.82
CA GLY A 228 -38.36 34.06 36.76
C GLY A 228 -37.35 34.02 35.62
N LEU A 229 -36.70 32.87 35.41
CA LEU A 229 -35.80 32.63 34.28
C LEU A 229 -36.54 32.70 32.94
N ASP A 230 -37.71 32.08 32.83
CA ASP A 230 -38.53 32.13 31.61
C ASP A 230 -38.84 33.57 31.19
N ARG A 231 -39.18 34.42 32.17
CA ARG A 231 -39.46 35.85 31.95
C ARG A 231 -38.20 36.67 31.64
N LEU A 232 -37.10 36.46 32.36
CA LEU A 232 -35.83 37.11 32.05
C LEU A 232 -35.39 36.81 30.61
N LEU A 233 -35.52 35.55 30.17
CA LEU A 233 -35.18 35.18 28.80
C LEU A 233 -36.18 35.74 27.78
N ALA A 234 -37.45 35.94 28.17
CA ALA A 234 -38.47 36.61 27.35
C ALA A 234 -38.16 38.08 27.08
N SER A 235 -37.69 38.82 28.10
CA SER A 235 -37.42 40.25 27.98
C SER A 235 -36.17 40.53 27.14
N VAL A 236 -35.21 39.61 27.17
CA VAL A 236 -33.93 39.69 26.44
C VAL A 236 -34.09 39.36 24.94
N ASP A 237 -35.11 38.60 24.57
CA ASP A 237 -35.43 38.23 23.16
C ASP A 237 -35.76 39.45 22.26
N GLN A 238 -36.00 40.63 22.86
CA GLN A 238 -36.50 41.83 22.17
C GLN A 238 -35.44 42.93 21.95
N SER A 239 -34.21 42.81 22.45
CA SER A 239 -33.19 43.89 22.37
C SER A 239 -31.80 43.44 21.88
N ALA A 240 -31.16 44.28 21.08
CA ALA A 240 -29.85 44.06 20.45
C ALA A 240 -28.67 44.43 21.38
N ASP A 241 -28.81 44.25 22.69
CA ASP A 241 -27.99 44.93 23.72
C ASP A 241 -26.92 44.05 24.40
N GLU A 242 -25.99 44.71 25.10
CA GLU A 242 -25.00 44.09 26.00
C GLU A 242 -25.62 43.11 27.02
N GLU A 243 -26.89 43.30 27.37
CA GLU A 243 -27.63 42.44 28.29
C GLU A 243 -27.80 41.02 27.73
N SER A 244 -28.06 40.87 26.42
CA SER A 244 -28.18 39.55 25.77
C SER A 244 -26.86 38.79 25.80
N ARG A 245 -25.74 39.48 25.57
CA ARG A 245 -24.38 38.89 25.69
C ARG A 245 -24.04 38.52 27.13
N LEU A 246 -24.40 39.38 28.09
CA LEU A 246 -24.21 39.11 29.51
C LEU A 246 -24.97 37.84 29.94
N VAL A 247 -26.23 37.72 29.51
CA VAL A 247 -27.07 36.56 29.80
C VAL A 247 -26.47 35.30 29.16
N LEU A 248 -26.16 35.31 27.87
CA LEU A 248 -25.56 34.16 27.19
C LEU A 248 -24.25 33.70 27.87
N ARG A 249 -23.40 34.65 28.30
CA ARG A 249 -22.12 34.34 28.96
C ARG A 249 -22.27 33.69 30.32
N HIS A 250 -23.27 34.11 31.11
CA HIS A 250 -23.36 33.76 32.55
C HIS A 250 -24.60 32.94 32.92
N ILE A 251 -25.47 32.59 31.96
CA ILE A 251 -26.68 31.77 32.20
C ILE A 251 -26.38 30.42 32.85
N TRP A 252 -25.18 29.88 32.63
CA TRP A 252 -24.70 28.64 33.25
C TRP A 252 -24.83 28.65 34.78
N PHE A 253 -24.66 29.81 35.42
CA PHE A 253 -24.76 29.96 36.86
C PHE A 253 -26.20 29.73 37.33
N LEU A 254 -27.17 30.42 36.72
CA LEU A 254 -28.57 30.29 37.10
C LEU A 254 -29.14 28.91 36.78
N LEU A 255 -28.74 28.30 35.66
CA LEU A 255 -29.08 26.91 35.33
C LEU A 255 -28.54 25.92 36.39
N ARG A 256 -27.33 26.15 36.90
CA ARG A 256 -26.71 25.32 37.94
C ARG A 256 -27.42 25.49 39.30
N ILE A 257 -27.79 26.72 39.65
CA ILE A 257 -28.60 27.01 40.85
C ILE A 257 -29.97 26.34 40.74
N HIS A 258 -30.61 26.37 39.57
CA HIS A 258 -31.88 25.67 39.34
C HIS A 258 -31.73 24.16 39.55
N VAL A 259 -30.69 23.52 39.00
CA VAL A 259 -30.41 22.10 39.24
C VAL A 259 -30.19 21.81 40.73
N LYS A 260 -29.39 22.64 41.42
CA LYS A 260 -29.15 22.48 42.86
C LYS A 260 -30.43 22.62 43.68
N ALA A 261 -31.30 23.57 43.33
CA ALA A 261 -32.59 23.75 43.97
C ALA A 261 -33.52 22.55 43.74
N CYS A 262 -33.52 21.95 42.55
CA CYS A 262 -34.26 20.72 42.27
C CYS A 262 -33.73 19.55 43.12
N LEU A 263 -32.42 19.39 43.23
CA LEU A 263 -31.80 18.35 44.06
C LEU A 263 -32.09 18.52 45.55
N GLN A 264 -32.02 19.75 46.06
CA GLN A 264 -32.39 20.07 47.45
C GLN A 264 -33.88 19.81 47.70
N HIS A 265 -34.75 20.07 46.71
CA HIS A 265 -36.17 19.76 46.81
C HIS A 265 -36.44 18.25 46.87
N ILE A 266 -35.77 17.45 46.02
CA ILE A 266 -35.84 15.99 46.06
C ILE A 266 -35.42 15.48 47.43
N HIS A 267 -34.25 15.91 47.93
CA HIS A 267 -33.76 15.48 49.23
C HIS A 267 -34.70 15.84 50.38
N ALA A 268 -35.38 16.99 50.30
CA ALA A 268 -36.39 17.39 51.29
C ALA A 268 -37.70 16.57 51.19
N HIS A 269 -37.95 15.88 50.08
CA HIS A 269 -39.17 15.10 49.79
C HIS A 269 -38.85 13.66 49.36
N ASP A 270 -37.80 13.05 49.92
CA ASP A 270 -37.22 11.75 49.52
C ASP A 270 -38.24 10.58 49.49
N ASP A 271 -39.43 10.71 50.10
CA ASP A 271 -40.49 9.70 50.15
C ASP A 271 -41.49 9.73 48.96
N SER A 272 -41.44 10.72 48.06
CA SER A 272 -42.41 10.86 46.96
C SER A 272 -41.95 10.17 45.66
N PRO A 273 -42.75 9.26 45.06
CA PRO A 273 -42.42 8.61 43.78
C PRO A 273 -42.45 9.56 42.57
N ALA A 274 -42.99 10.77 42.72
CA ALA A 274 -43.00 11.83 41.70
C ALA A 274 -42.65 13.17 42.36
N PRO A 275 -41.35 13.48 42.53
CA PRO A 275 -40.90 14.67 43.26
C PRO A 275 -41.17 16.00 42.53
N PHE A 276 -41.65 15.96 41.28
CA PHE A 276 -41.93 17.16 40.48
C PHE A 276 -43.34 17.18 39.88
N SER A 277 -43.91 18.37 39.79
CA SER A 277 -45.21 18.63 39.15
C SER A 277 -45.09 18.56 37.61
N ARG A 278 -46.17 18.18 36.90
CA ARG A 278 -46.21 18.25 35.42
C ARG A 278 -45.97 19.67 34.90
N SER A 279 -46.40 20.68 35.66
CA SER A 279 -46.13 22.10 35.41
C SER A 279 -44.63 22.40 35.43
N HIS A 280 -43.87 21.84 36.36
CA HIS A 280 -42.42 21.99 36.40
C HIS A 280 -41.74 21.40 35.16
N SER A 281 -42.13 20.19 34.74
CA SER A 281 -41.59 19.57 33.51
C SER A 281 -41.88 20.39 32.25
N GLN A 282 -43.01 21.10 32.20
CA GLN A 282 -43.34 22.02 31.10
C GLN A 282 -42.49 23.30 31.16
N LEU A 283 -42.27 23.86 32.35
CA LEU A 283 -41.40 25.03 32.55
C LEU A 283 -39.96 24.73 32.13
N VAL A 284 -39.41 23.57 32.52
CA VAL A 284 -38.08 23.12 32.08
C VAL A 284 -38.00 23.06 30.55
N ARG A 285 -39.03 22.52 29.88
CA ARG A 285 -39.09 22.45 28.41
C ARG A 285 -39.14 23.84 27.77
N GLN A 286 -39.94 24.76 28.31
CA GLN A 286 -40.04 26.14 27.84
C GLN A 286 -38.71 26.89 28.01
N LEU A 287 -38.07 26.72 29.16
CA LEU A 287 -36.78 27.30 29.45
C LEU A 287 -35.69 26.81 28.48
N MET A 288 -35.62 25.49 28.22
CA MET A 288 -34.72 24.96 27.19
C MET A 288 -35.01 25.55 25.80
N ALA A 289 -36.29 25.70 25.43
CA ALA A 289 -36.69 26.28 24.15
C ALA A 289 -36.29 27.76 24.01
N ARG A 290 -36.42 28.58 25.06
CA ARG A 290 -35.99 29.99 25.05
C ARG A 290 -34.48 30.14 24.95
N VAL A 291 -33.72 29.36 25.72
CA VAL A 291 -32.25 29.34 25.60
C VAL A 291 -31.84 28.91 24.18
N THR A 292 -32.55 27.93 23.60
CA THR A 292 -32.35 27.52 22.21
C THR A 292 -32.58 28.68 21.22
N SER A 293 -33.65 29.44 21.39
CA SER A 293 -33.95 30.62 20.55
C SER A 293 -32.80 31.63 20.60
N LEU A 294 -32.34 31.99 21.80
CA LEU A 294 -31.24 32.94 21.99
C LEU A 294 -29.92 32.40 21.41
N VAL A 295 -29.60 31.12 21.63
CA VAL A 295 -28.40 30.48 21.09
C VAL A 295 -28.40 30.47 19.56
N THR A 296 -29.54 30.17 18.93
CA THR A 296 -29.66 30.16 17.46
C THR A 296 -29.61 31.56 16.85
N GLN A 297 -30.24 32.54 17.50
CA GLN A 297 -30.23 33.95 17.10
C GLN A 297 -28.82 34.56 17.18
N TRP A 298 -28.05 34.24 18.23
CA TRP A 298 -26.72 34.79 18.49
C TRP A 298 -25.58 33.82 18.17
N SER A 299 -25.79 32.89 17.24
CA SER A 299 -24.87 31.78 16.95
C SER A 299 -23.42 32.17 16.61
N ARG A 300 -23.19 33.39 16.11
CA ARG A 300 -21.84 33.91 15.80
C ARG A 300 -21.09 34.52 17.00
N ALA A 301 -21.77 34.71 18.13
CA ALA A 301 -21.17 35.24 19.35
C ALA A 301 -20.51 34.10 20.15
N GLU A 302 -19.32 34.34 20.72
CA GLU A 302 -18.63 33.34 21.55
C GLU A 302 -19.49 32.93 22.76
N GLU A 303 -20.26 33.89 23.29
CA GLU A 303 -21.18 33.70 24.40
C GLU A 303 -22.29 32.67 24.10
N ALA A 304 -22.70 32.52 22.83
CA ALA A 304 -23.69 31.52 22.45
C ALA A 304 -23.14 30.09 22.59
N SER A 305 -21.84 29.88 22.34
CA SER A 305 -21.18 28.58 22.57
C SER A 305 -21.12 28.23 24.06
N LEU A 306 -20.87 29.23 24.92
CA LEU A 306 -20.92 29.06 26.37
C LEU A 306 -22.33 28.72 26.86
N ALA A 307 -23.36 29.42 26.37
CA ALA A 307 -24.76 29.14 26.67
C ALA A 307 -25.19 27.75 26.20
N ASN A 308 -24.76 27.34 25.00
CA ASN A 308 -25.00 25.99 24.47
C ASN A 308 -24.39 24.90 25.36
N ARG A 309 -23.13 25.07 25.78
CA ARG A 309 -22.47 24.14 26.71
C ARG A 309 -23.16 24.11 28.08
N ALA A 310 -23.61 25.26 28.56
CA ALA A 310 -24.36 25.38 29.80
C ALA A 310 -25.70 24.62 29.73
N LEU A 311 -26.44 24.77 28.63
CA LEU A 311 -27.68 24.06 28.39
C LEU A 311 -27.45 22.54 28.27
N ALA A 312 -26.33 22.10 27.67
CA ALA A 312 -25.97 20.70 27.56
C ALA A 312 -25.71 20.07 28.95
N HIS A 313 -24.95 20.76 29.81
CA HIS A 313 -24.73 20.32 31.19
C HIS A 313 -26.02 20.35 32.02
N TYR A 314 -26.89 21.34 31.80
CA TYR A 314 -28.20 21.42 32.44
C TYR A 314 -29.08 20.22 32.06
N ALA A 315 -29.22 19.92 30.77
CA ALA A 315 -29.96 18.77 30.28
C ALA A 315 -29.38 17.44 30.81
N SER A 316 -28.05 17.27 30.74
CA SER A 316 -27.35 16.09 31.26
C SER A 316 -27.63 15.86 32.75
N ARG A 317 -27.55 16.92 33.58
CA ARG A 317 -27.84 16.80 35.02
C ARG A 317 -29.30 16.51 35.31
N LEU A 318 -30.24 17.10 34.56
CA LEU A 318 -31.67 16.81 34.70
C LEU A 318 -31.98 15.34 34.40
N LEU A 319 -31.32 14.73 33.41
CA LEU A 319 -31.49 13.30 33.09
C LEU A 319 -31.12 12.36 34.25
N SER A 320 -30.27 12.79 35.20
CA SER A 320 -29.91 11.98 36.37
C SER A 320 -31.08 11.72 37.34
N PHE A 321 -32.01 12.66 37.47
CA PHE A 321 -32.99 12.66 38.56
C PHE A 321 -34.43 13.03 38.15
N CYS A 322 -34.63 13.58 36.95
CA CYS A 322 -35.97 13.97 36.50
C CYS A 322 -36.76 12.72 36.09
N ALA A 323 -37.92 12.49 36.72
CA ALA A 323 -38.78 11.34 36.45
C ALA A 323 -39.36 11.34 35.01
N ASP A 324 -39.61 12.52 34.42
CA ASP A 324 -40.06 12.67 33.03
C ASP A 324 -38.86 12.87 32.08
N GLN A 325 -38.01 11.84 31.97
CA GLN A 325 -36.88 11.84 31.04
C GLN A 325 -37.32 12.10 29.58
N ARG A 326 -38.56 11.74 29.22
CA ARG A 326 -39.13 12.00 27.88
C ARG A 326 -39.27 13.49 27.61
N ALA A 327 -39.69 14.30 28.59
CA ALA A 327 -39.75 15.75 28.44
C ALA A 327 -38.38 16.38 28.19
N VAL A 328 -37.35 15.91 28.89
CA VAL A 328 -35.96 16.39 28.73
C VAL A 328 -35.40 15.97 27.37
N PHE A 329 -35.62 14.72 26.93
CA PHE A 329 -35.21 14.27 25.59
C PHE A 329 -35.95 14.98 24.46
N ALA A 330 -37.24 15.31 24.64
CA ALA A 330 -37.96 16.14 23.67
C ALA A 330 -37.36 17.54 23.58
N GLY A 331 -36.91 18.12 24.69
CA GLY A 331 -36.18 19.39 24.71
C GLY A 331 -34.80 19.30 24.04
N VAL A 332 -34.06 18.21 24.28
CA VAL A 332 -32.78 17.93 23.61
C VAL A 332 -32.95 17.80 22.09
N ASP A 333 -33.91 17.00 21.62
CA ASP A 333 -34.12 16.83 20.17
C ASP A 333 -34.65 18.12 19.51
N ALA A 334 -35.50 18.89 20.19
CA ALA A 334 -35.91 20.21 19.73
C ALA A 334 -34.72 21.17 19.59
N HIS A 335 -33.81 21.18 20.57
CA HIS A 335 -32.58 21.98 20.52
C HIS A 335 -31.67 21.56 19.36
N LEU A 336 -31.40 20.26 19.21
CA LEU A 336 -30.58 19.73 18.11
C LEU A 336 -31.20 20.02 16.74
N ARG A 337 -32.52 19.94 16.61
CA ARG A 337 -33.25 20.32 15.38
C ARG A 337 -33.14 21.82 15.10
N ALA A 338 -33.22 22.67 16.11
CA ALA A 338 -33.05 24.12 15.94
C ALA A 338 -31.62 24.51 15.52
N LEU A 339 -30.61 23.75 15.97
CA LEU A 339 -29.22 23.89 15.53
C LEU A 339 -28.92 23.21 14.18
N SER A 340 -29.91 22.55 13.55
CA SER A 340 -29.70 21.86 12.28
C SER A 340 -29.68 22.86 11.12
N SER A 341 -28.47 23.19 10.64
CA SER A 341 -28.22 24.13 9.55
C SER A 341 -27.02 23.66 8.70
N ARG A 342 -26.90 24.17 7.47
CA ARG A 342 -25.67 24.01 6.66
C ARG A 342 -24.49 24.82 7.21
N ASP A 343 -24.73 25.67 8.21
CA ASP A 343 -23.69 26.47 8.87
C ASP A 343 -22.79 25.59 9.76
N VAL A 344 -21.48 25.81 9.65
CA VAL A 344 -20.43 25.07 10.38
C VAL A 344 -20.53 25.32 11.87
N VAL A 345 -20.77 26.57 12.28
CA VAL A 345 -20.77 26.97 13.71
C VAL A 345 -21.92 26.28 14.45
N LEU A 346 -23.10 26.28 13.84
CA LEU A 346 -24.28 25.59 14.39
C LEU A 346 -24.07 24.07 14.44
N SER A 347 -23.44 23.49 13.42
CA SER A 347 -23.11 22.06 13.39
C SER A 347 -22.11 21.67 14.48
N GLU A 348 -21.11 22.51 14.75
CA GLU A 348 -20.15 22.32 15.82
C GLU A 348 -20.79 22.43 17.20
N MET A 349 -21.61 23.45 17.44
CA MET A 349 -22.37 23.62 18.69
C MET A 349 -23.29 22.42 18.96
N ARG A 350 -23.92 21.90 17.90
CA ARG A 350 -24.79 20.73 17.95
C ARG A 350 -24.03 19.47 18.38
N LEU A 351 -22.84 19.23 17.84
CA LEU A 351 -21.99 18.09 18.24
C LEU A 351 -21.46 18.24 19.67
N HIS A 352 -20.99 19.43 20.06
CA HIS A 352 -20.55 19.70 21.44
C HIS A 352 -21.66 19.50 22.46
N PHE A 353 -22.88 19.96 22.15
CA PHE A 353 -24.05 19.73 22.99
C PHE A 353 -24.30 18.22 23.16
N LEU A 354 -24.34 17.50 22.04
CA LEU A 354 -24.60 16.06 22.03
C LEU A 354 -23.50 15.27 22.77
N ALA A 355 -22.23 15.67 22.65
CA ALA A 355 -21.11 15.03 23.36
C ALA A 355 -21.26 15.09 24.88
N VAL A 356 -21.69 16.24 25.42
CA VAL A 356 -21.92 16.42 26.87
C VAL A 356 -23.11 15.59 27.35
N VAL A 357 -24.18 15.52 26.55
CA VAL A 357 -25.36 14.70 26.89
C VAL A 357 -25.00 13.22 26.88
N LEU A 358 -24.32 12.74 25.82
CA LEU A 358 -23.93 11.34 25.65
C LEU A 358 -22.85 10.86 26.63
N ALA A 359 -22.02 11.76 27.15
CA ALA A 359 -21.05 11.43 28.19
C ALA A 359 -21.71 10.95 29.50
N HIS A 360 -23.03 11.10 29.65
CA HIS A 360 -23.73 10.74 30.88
C HIS A 360 -23.97 9.23 31.01
N GLU A 361 -23.68 8.68 32.19
CA GLU A 361 -23.54 7.22 32.42
C GLU A 361 -24.85 6.44 32.42
N HIS A 362 -26.00 7.10 32.58
CA HIS A 362 -27.30 6.45 32.75
C HIS A 362 -28.11 6.29 31.45
N LEU A 363 -27.49 6.55 30.29
CA LEU A 363 -28.15 6.44 28.98
C LEU A 363 -28.20 5.01 28.43
N LEU A 364 -27.56 4.05 29.12
CA LEU A 364 -27.64 2.63 28.83
C LEU A 364 -28.75 1.99 29.69
N PRO A 365 -29.71 1.26 29.09
CA PRO A 365 -30.73 0.55 29.84
C PRO A 365 -30.11 -0.46 30.83
N PRO A 366 -30.66 -0.62 32.05
CA PRO A 366 -30.26 -1.70 32.93
C PRO A 366 -30.63 -3.04 32.29
N ALA A 367 -29.60 -3.83 31.95
CA ALA A 367 -29.59 -5.29 31.74
C ALA A 367 -30.91 -5.97 31.34
N THR A 368 -31.61 -5.44 30.33
CA THR A 368 -32.73 -6.11 29.67
C THR A 368 -32.27 -6.45 28.27
N PRO A 369 -32.39 -7.71 27.82
CA PRO A 369 -31.79 -8.14 26.57
C PRO A 369 -32.41 -7.32 25.42
N PRO A 370 -31.65 -6.44 24.75
CA PRO A 370 -32.16 -5.80 23.56
C PRO A 370 -32.23 -6.90 22.49
N SER A 371 -33.43 -7.35 22.17
CA SER A 371 -33.65 -8.07 20.93
C SER A 371 -33.30 -7.09 19.80
N ALA A 372 -32.68 -7.57 18.71
CA ALA A 372 -32.19 -6.75 17.58
C ALA A 372 -33.25 -5.85 16.88
N LEU A 373 -34.50 -5.88 17.36
CA LEU A 373 -35.66 -5.09 16.92
C LEU A 373 -36.00 -3.91 17.86
N THR A 374 -35.31 -3.74 18.99
CA THR A 374 -35.56 -2.56 19.84
C THR A 374 -34.91 -1.34 19.20
N PRO A 375 -35.67 -0.25 18.96
CA PRO A 375 -35.09 0.98 18.43
C PRO A 375 -33.98 1.46 19.37
N PRO A 376 -32.85 1.96 18.84
CA PRO A 376 -31.78 2.45 19.68
C PRO A 376 -32.33 3.50 20.66
N PRO A 377 -31.82 3.55 21.90
CA PRO A 377 -32.14 4.61 22.83
C PRO A 377 -32.06 5.96 22.12
N VAL A 378 -33.03 6.85 22.37
CA VAL A 378 -33.13 8.17 21.72
C VAL A 378 -31.77 8.89 21.59
N PRO A 379 -30.87 8.91 22.60
CA PRO A 379 -29.54 9.52 22.46
C PRO A 379 -28.65 8.88 21.38
N LEU A 380 -28.65 7.55 21.28
CA LEU A 380 -27.86 6.82 20.29
C LEU A 380 -28.45 6.98 18.88
N ALA A 381 -29.78 7.00 18.76
CA ALA A 381 -30.45 7.31 17.50
C ALA A 381 -30.05 8.70 16.97
N LEU A 382 -29.97 9.69 17.88
CA LEU A 382 -29.50 11.04 17.57
C LEU A 382 -28.03 11.03 17.14
N LEU A 383 -27.16 10.30 17.85
CA LEU A 383 -25.75 10.14 17.45
C LEU A 383 -25.61 9.57 16.04
N PHE A 384 -26.32 8.50 15.70
CA PHE A 384 -26.21 7.87 14.38
C PHE A 384 -26.75 8.77 13.26
N ARG A 385 -27.83 9.53 13.53
CA ARG A 385 -28.33 10.56 12.62
C ARG A 385 -27.26 11.61 12.34
N GLU A 386 -26.58 12.08 13.39
CA GLU A 386 -25.55 13.12 13.24
C GLU A 386 -24.25 12.60 12.65
N LEU A 387 -23.86 11.36 12.96
CA LEU A 387 -22.73 10.70 12.31
C LEU A 387 -22.99 10.58 10.81
N ARG A 388 -24.18 10.11 10.41
CA ARG A 388 -24.57 10.01 8.99
C ARG A 388 -24.52 11.36 8.29
N HIS A 389 -25.07 12.40 8.91
CA HIS A 389 -25.07 13.74 8.33
C HIS A 389 -23.66 14.31 8.22
N SER A 390 -22.84 14.18 9.28
CA SER A 390 -21.47 14.68 9.29
C SER A 390 -20.60 14.02 8.22
N LEU A 391 -20.67 12.69 8.06
CA LEU A 391 -19.94 11.96 7.02
C LEU A 391 -20.31 12.41 5.60
N GLN A 392 -21.55 12.84 5.36
CA GLN A 392 -21.99 13.39 4.07
C GLN A 392 -21.58 14.87 3.85
N GLN A 393 -21.22 15.60 4.91
CA GLN A 393 -20.82 17.00 4.82
C GLN A 393 -19.32 17.16 4.46
N SER A 394 -18.99 18.18 3.69
CA SER A 394 -17.61 18.48 3.26
C SER A 394 -16.71 19.04 4.36
N VAL A 395 -17.25 19.38 5.53
CA VAL A 395 -16.53 20.10 6.59
C VAL A 395 -15.76 19.15 7.50
N ARG A 396 -14.43 19.16 7.37
CA ARG A 396 -13.48 18.27 8.08
C ARG A 396 -13.64 18.29 9.61
N HIS A 397 -13.63 19.45 10.23
CA HIS A 397 -13.65 19.55 11.70
C HIS A 397 -14.90 18.91 12.33
N VAL A 398 -16.06 19.12 11.70
CA VAL A 398 -17.34 18.55 12.12
C VAL A 398 -17.34 17.01 11.98
N ARG A 399 -16.76 16.46 10.90
CA ARG A 399 -16.58 15.01 10.74
C ARG A 399 -15.69 14.41 11.82
N GLN A 400 -14.54 15.03 12.09
CA GLN A 400 -13.61 14.56 13.13
C GLN A 400 -14.27 14.52 14.50
N LEU A 401 -15.02 15.57 14.86
CA LEU A 401 -15.76 15.61 16.12
C LEU A 401 -16.78 14.47 16.23
N ALA A 402 -17.58 14.22 15.19
CA ALA A 402 -18.58 13.15 15.20
C ALA A 402 -17.95 11.74 15.32
N ILE A 403 -16.86 11.49 14.59
CA ILE A 403 -16.12 10.22 14.65
C ILE A 403 -15.47 10.04 16.04
N GLN A 404 -14.84 11.08 16.57
CA GLN A 404 -14.22 11.04 17.90
C GLN A 404 -15.26 10.82 19.01
N MET A 405 -16.46 11.39 18.89
CA MET A 405 -17.56 11.14 19.82
C MET A 405 -17.93 9.65 19.86
N LEU A 406 -18.12 9.02 18.70
CA LEU A 406 -18.41 7.58 18.63
C LEU A 406 -17.26 6.76 19.26
N ARG A 407 -16.01 7.06 18.88
CA ARG A 407 -14.81 6.38 19.40
C ARG A 407 -14.70 6.50 20.91
N ASN A 408 -14.88 7.70 21.47
CA ASN A 408 -14.75 7.96 22.89
C ASN A 408 -15.87 7.28 23.70
N LEU A 409 -17.09 7.17 23.13
CA LEU A 409 -18.19 6.42 23.74
C LEU A 409 -17.93 4.91 23.77
N LEU A 410 -17.48 4.34 22.65
CA LEU A 410 -17.11 2.92 22.60
C LEU A 410 -15.97 2.62 23.57
N ALA A 411 -14.94 3.47 23.62
CA ALA A 411 -13.84 3.34 24.57
C ALA A 411 -14.32 3.45 26.03
N LYS A 412 -15.25 4.37 26.33
CA LYS A 412 -15.83 4.48 27.67
C LYS A 412 -16.55 3.20 28.09
N HIS A 413 -17.31 2.57 27.18
CA HIS A 413 -18.01 1.32 27.47
C HIS A 413 -17.07 0.12 27.57
N ALA A 414 -16.03 0.06 26.74
CA ALA A 414 -15.01 -0.98 26.83
C ALA A 414 -14.26 -0.97 28.17
N LEU A 415 -14.12 0.21 28.80
CA LEU A 415 -13.45 0.41 30.09
C LEU A 415 -14.43 0.48 31.29
N ASP A 416 -15.73 0.27 31.07
CA ASP A 416 -16.72 0.32 32.17
C ASP A 416 -16.73 -1.02 32.92
N ASN A 417 -16.23 -1.00 34.16
CA ASN A 417 -16.17 -2.17 35.03
C ASN A 417 -17.54 -2.84 35.25
N ARG A 418 -18.66 -2.13 35.08
CA ARG A 418 -20.01 -2.70 35.22
C ARG A 418 -20.41 -3.60 34.05
N LEU A 419 -19.73 -3.47 32.90
CA LEU A 419 -19.96 -4.26 31.69
C LEU A 419 -18.91 -5.37 31.51
N ALA A 420 -17.89 -5.38 32.37
CA ALA A 420 -16.82 -6.38 32.39
C ALA A 420 -17.28 -7.64 33.15
N ASP A 421 -18.17 -8.43 32.53
CA ASP A 421 -18.47 -9.79 32.98
C ASP A 421 -17.40 -10.78 32.49
N ASP A 422 -17.16 -11.87 33.23
CA ASP A 422 -16.17 -12.92 32.89
C ASP A 422 -16.39 -13.52 31.48
N ASP A 423 -17.64 -13.58 31.02
CA ASP A 423 -18.02 -14.09 29.69
C ASP A 423 -18.17 -13.00 28.61
N GLY A 424 -17.98 -11.72 28.95
CA GLY A 424 -18.09 -10.59 28.01
C GLY A 424 -19.51 -10.39 27.41
N HIS A 425 -20.52 -11.02 28.00
CA HIS A 425 -21.88 -11.05 27.45
C HIS A 425 -22.58 -9.69 27.58
N ALA A 426 -22.47 -9.02 28.73
CA ALA A 426 -23.02 -7.68 28.95
C ALA A 426 -22.42 -6.63 27.99
N LEU A 427 -21.10 -6.68 27.76
CA LEU A 427 -20.43 -5.82 26.78
C LEU A 427 -20.92 -6.10 25.36
N SER A 428 -21.08 -7.37 24.97
CA SER A 428 -21.60 -7.74 23.65
C SER A 428 -23.04 -7.28 23.43
N GLN A 429 -23.88 -7.32 24.47
CA GLN A 429 -25.23 -6.75 24.43
C GLN A 429 -25.23 -5.22 24.32
N ALA A 430 -24.32 -4.54 25.02
CA ALA A 430 -24.15 -3.10 24.89
C ALA A 430 -23.67 -2.71 23.48
N VAL A 431 -22.75 -3.48 22.89
CA VAL A 431 -22.25 -3.30 21.52
C VAL A 431 -23.35 -3.52 20.48
N ALA A 432 -24.31 -4.41 20.73
CA ALA A 432 -25.47 -4.60 19.84
C ALA A 432 -26.26 -3.31 19.59
N LEU A 433 -26.31 -2.40 20.57
CA LEU A 433 -26.95 -1.07 20.43
C LEU A 433 -26.21 -0.15 19.45
N TYR A 434 -24.94 -0.43 19.17
CA TYR A 434 -24.07 0.32 18.26
C TYR A 434 -23.96 -0.30 16.86
N LEU A 435 -24.56 -1.47 16.61
CA LEU A 435 -24.59 -2.06 15.26
C LEU A 435 -25.18 -1.14 14.18
N PRO A 436 -26.20 -0.29 14.44
CA PRO A 436 -26.64 0.69 13.45
C PRO A 436 -25.56 1.74 13.08
N ALA A 437 -24.55 1.96 13.93
CA ALA A 437 -23.40 2.80 13.57
C ALA A 437 -22.55 2.14 12.49
N LEU A 438 -22.38 0.81 12.57
CA LEU A 438 -21.72 0.03 11.54
C LEU A 438 -22.47 0.16 10.21
N ASP A 439 -23.80 0.12 10.23
CA ASP A 439 -24.62 0.38 9.02
C ASP A 439 -24.35 1.76 8.42
N VAL A 440 -24.32 2.81 9.25
CA VAL A 440 -24.03 4.18 8.79
C VAL A 440 -22.63 4.29 8.17
N ILE A 441 -21.62 3.67 8.77
CA ILE A 441 -20.24 3.70 8.30
C ILE A 441 -20.11 2.91 6.98
N VAL A 442 -20.65 1.69 6.96
CA VAL A 442 -20.58 0.78 5.82
C VAL A 442 -21.33 1.37 4.61
N ASP A 443 -22.53 1.93 4.81
CA ASP A 443 -23.29 2.63 3.77
C ASP A 443 -22.54 3.86 3.24
N HIS A 444 -21.82 4.59 4.11
CA HIS A 444 -21.05 5.74 3.68
C HIS A 444 -19.83 5.34 2.84
N VAL A 445 -19.10 4.29 3.24
CA VAL A 445 -17.87 3.84 2.59
C VAL A 445 -18.10 3.22 1.21
N THR A 446 -19.27 2.60 1.00
CA THR A 446 -19.57 1.79 -0.20
C THR A 446 -20.63 2.37 -1.13
N ALA A 447 -21.13 3.58 -0.85
CA ALA A 447 -22.05 4.28 -1.74
C ALA A 447 -21.36 4.64 -3.06
N ASP A 448 -21.88 4.07 -4.15
CA ASP A 448 -21.40 4.21 -5.52
C ASP A 448 -21.45 5.69 -5.98
N PRO A 449 -20.32 6.31 -6.42
CA PRO A 449 -20.30 7.70 -6.86
C PRO A 449 -21.13 7.96 -8.13
N SER A 450 -21.60 6.90 -8.81
CA SER A 450 -22.33 6.96 -10.07
C SER A 450 -23.86 7.06 -9.93
N ALA A 451 -24.41 6.87 -8.73
CA ALA A 451 -25.86 6.79 -8.51
C ALA A 451 -26.61 8.14 -8.54
N GLU A 452 -25.92 9.28 -8.64
CA GLU A 452 -26.56 10.61 -8.76
C GLU A 452 -26.77 11.09 -10.21
N ASP A 453 -26.31 10.35 -11.24
CA ASP A 453 -26.39 10.81 -12.64
C ASP A 453 -27.02 9.73 -13.59
N PRO A 454 -28.32 9.79 -13.89
CA PRO A 454 -29.06 8.71 -14.57
C PRO A 454 -28.79 8.57 -16.09
N ARG A 455 -27.64 9.04 -16.61
CA ARG A 455 -27.34 9.07 -18.06
C ARG A 455 -26.13 8.25 -18.52
N ARG A 456 -25.52 7.42 -17.66
CA ARG A 456 -24.31 6.63 -18.00
C ARG A 456 -24.42 5.12 -17.81
N HIS A 457 -25.62 4.53 -17.83
CA HIS A 457 -25.76 3.07 -17.84
C HIS A 457 -25.89 2.52 -19.26
N ALA A 458 -24.73 2.25 -19.87
CA ALA A 458 -24.58 1.29 -20.95
C ALA A 458 -23.10 0.88 -21.05
N GLN A 459 -22.63 0.05 -20.11
CA GLN A 459 -21.48 -0.85 -20.30
C GLN A 459 -21.41 -1.85 -19.14
N THR A 460 -21.02 -3.06 -19.50
CA THR A 460 -21.19 -4.38 -18.86
C THR A 460 -20.45 -4.58 -17.53
N PRO A 461 -20.94 -5.44 -16.63
CA PRO A 461 -20.25 -5.81 -15.40
C PRO A 461 -19.36 -7.04 -15.67
N ASP A 462 -18.07 -6.84 -15.92
CA ASP A 462 -17.04 -7.90 -15.87
C ASP A 462 -15.65 -7.25 -15.90
N SER A 463 -15.20 -6.70 -14.77
CA SER A 463 -13.82 -6.24 -14.60
C SER A 463 -13.40 -6.25 -13.13
N PHE A 464 -13.40 -7.42 -12.50
CA PHE A 464 -12.62 -7.68 -11.28
C PHE A 464 -11.27 -8.29 -11.68
N GLY A 465 -10.41 -7.47 -12.27
CA GLY A 465 -9.07 -7.89 -12.66
C GLY A 465 -8.26 -6.70 -13.12
N GLN A 466 -7.07 -6.52 -12.54
CA GLN A 466 -6.14 -5.40 -12.78
C GLN A 466 -6.44 -4.11 -12.00
N HIS A 467 -6.48 -4.14 -10.67
CA HIS A 467 -6.02 -2.98 -9.89
C HIS A 467 -4.71 -3.33 -9.19
N SER A 468 -3.70 -2.56 -9.60
CA SER A 468 -2.30 -2.70 -9.24
C SER A 468 -2.10 -2.50 -7.73
N ARG A 469 -1.05 -3.15 -7.22
CA ARG A 469 -0.50 -2.96 -5.88
C ARG A 469 -0.35 -1.47 -5.59
N HIS A 470 -0.90 -1.04 -4.45
CA HIS A 470 -0.97 0.33 -3.91
C HIS A 470 -2.13 1.20 -4.43
N ASN A 471 -3.05 1.48 -3.49
CA ASN A 471 -4.18 2.43 -3.57
C ASN A 471 -5.46 1.92 -4.24
N SER A 472 -6.29 1.23 -3.46
CA SER A 472 -7.74 1.29 -3.66
C SER A 472 -8.42 1.27 -2.30
N LEU A 473 -8.28 2.37 -1.56
CA LEU A 473 -9.27 2.69 -0.54
C LEU A 473 -10.65 2.70 -1.25
N PRO A 474 -11.72 2.15 -0.64
CA PRO A 474 -13.07 2.35 -1.14
C PRO A 474 -13.30 3.82 -1.50
N ALA A 475 -13.96 4.11 -2.62
CA ALA A 475 -14.01 5.42 -3.30
C ALA A 475 -14.41 6.65 -2.45
N ARG A 476 -14.88 6.45 -1.20
CA ARG A 476 -15.18 7.52 -0.24
C ARG A 476 -14.20 7.69 0.92
N PHE A 477 -13.34 6.71 1.19
CA PHE A 477 -12.23 6.92 2.13
C PHE A 477 -11.19 7.91 1.59
N ASP A 478 -11.09 8.09 0.27
CA ASP A 478 -10.22 9.12 -0.36
C ASP A 478 -10.61 10.56 0.03
N ALA A 479 -11.88 10.79 0.40
CA ALA A 479 -12.37 12.08 0.88
C ALA A 479 -12.10 12.32 2.38
N LEU A 480 -11.68 11.27 3.11
CA LEU A 480 -11.36 11.29 4.53
C LEU A 480 -9.84 11.34 4.71
N ASN A 481 -9.39 11.98 5.79
CA ASN A 481 -7.96 11.99 6.12
C ASN A 481 -7.54 10.72 6.87
N ALA A 482 -6.23 10.44 6.90
CA ALA A 482 -5.69 9.23 7.50
C ALA A 482 -6.08 9.01 8.97
N ASP A 483 -6.24 10.09 9.76
CA ASP A 483 -6.65 9.99 11.16
C ASP A 483 -8.15 9.66 11.30
N GLU A 484 -9.01 10.28 10.47
CA GLU A 484 -10.43 9.92 10.38
C GLU A 484 -10.62 8.46 9.98
N VAL A 485 -9.88 8.00 8.96
CA VAL A 485 -9.91 6.60 8.49
C VAL A 485 -9.55 5.66 9.63
N LYS A 486 -8.45 5.93 10.36
CA LYS A 486 -8.02 5.11 11.50
C LYS A 486 -9.04 5.08 12.63
N ASP A 487 -9.62 6.22 12.98
CA ASP A 487 -10.62 6.29 14.04
C ASP A 487 -11.90 5.52 13.68
N ILE A 488 -12.37 5.64 12.43
CA ILE A 488 -13.52 4.88 11.92
C ILE A 488 -13.20 3.38 11.94
N LEU A 489 -12.06 2.97 11.38
CA LEU A 489 -11.68 1.56 11.32
C LEU A 489 -11.49 0.97 12.72
N SER A 490 -10.97 1.73 13.68
CA SER A 490 -10.87 1.31 15.08
C SER A 490 -12.25 1.08 15.72
N CYS A 491 -13.23 1.95 15.41
CA CYS A 491 -14.62 1.74 15.83
C CYS A 491 -15.19 0.46 15.19
N VAL A 492 -15.00 0.27 13.89
CA VAL A 492 -15.50 -0.92 13.18
C VAL A 492 -14.86 -2.20 13.72
N LEU A 493 -13.55 -2.21 13.98
CA LEU A 493 -12.85 -3.35 14.57
C LEU A 493 -13.41 -3.72 15.94
N PHE A 494 -13.64 -2.73 16.80
CA PHE A 494 -14.24 -2.96 18.11
C PHE A 494 -15.68 -3.50 18.00
N LEU A 495 -16.49 -2.96 17.08
CA LEU A 495 -17.85 -3.49 16.87
C LEU A 495 -17.82 -4.92 16.30
N ALA A 496 -16.92 -5.17 15.34
CA ALA A 496 -16.77 -6.46 14.68
C ALA A 496 -16.24 -7.56 15.62
N SER A 497 -15.38 -7.22 16.60
CA SER A 497 -14.85 -8.19 17.57
C SER A 497 -15.92 -8.73 18.54
N HIS A 498 -17.09 -8.09 18.61
CA HIS A 498 -18.22 -8.51 19.44
C HIS A 498 -19.42 -9.03 18.63
N LEU A 499 -19.27 -9.23 17.32
CA LEU A 499 -20.31 -9.88 16.51
C LEU A 499 -20.52 -11.34 16.93
N THR A 500 -21.79 -11.76 16.95
CA THR A 500 -22.23 -13.13 17.24
C THR A 500 -22.81 -13.78 15.98
N PRO A 501 -22.90 -15.12 15.90
CA PRO A 501 -23.50 -15.81 14.76
C PRO A 501 -24.93 -15.32 14.43
N ASP A 502 -25.75 -15.13 15.46
CA ASP A 502 -27.10 -14.55 15.36
C ASP A 502 -27.14 -13.18 14.64
N HIS A 503 -26.12 -12.34 14.84
CA HIS A 503 -26.05 -11.04 14.18
C HIS A 503 -25.72 -11.20 12.69
N VAL A 504 -24.81 -12.09 12.33
CA VAL A 504 -24.40 -12.35 10.94
C VAL A 504 -25.54 -12.98 10.14
N GLN A 505 -26.24 -13.96 10.71
CA GLN A 505 -27.39 -14.61 10.06
C GLN A 505 -28.56 -13.65 9.79
N ARG A 506 -28.69 -12.58 10.59
CA ARG A 506 -29.74 -11.56 10.42
C ARG A 506 -29.33 -10.41 9.50
N MET A 507 -28.05 -10.28 9.14
CA MET A 507 -27.59 -9.23 8.23
C MET A 507 -27.83 -9.63 6.76
N PRO A 508 -28.27 -8.70 5.90
CA PRO A 508 -28.40 -8.99 4.48
C PRO A 508 -27.01 -9.23 3.85
N PRO A 509 -26.90 -10.11 2.83
CA PRO A 509 -25.61 -10.52 2.26
C PRO A 509 -24.82 -9.34 1.68
N GLN A 510 -25.50 -8.39 1.03
CA GLN A 510 -24.88 -7.14 0.53
C GLN A 510 -24.18 -6.35 1.64
N ARG A 511 -24.68 -6.41 2.87
CA ARG A 511 -24.06 -5.72 4.01
C ARG A 511 -22.85 -6.47 4.55
N LEU A 512 -22.91 -7.80 4.57
CA LEU A 512 -21.78 -8.64 4.94
C LEU A 512 -20.62 -8.45 3.96
N GLU A 513 -20.91 -8.40 2.65
CA GLU A 513 -19.88 -8.11 1.64
C GLU A 513 -19.19 -6.77 1.91
N ARG A 514 -19.97 -5.71 2.17
CA ARG A 514 -19.43 -4.39 2.45
C ARG A 514 -18.64 -4.34 3.77
N LEU A 515 -19.05 -5.09 4.79
CA LEU A 515 -18.29 -5.25 6.04
C LEU A 515 -16.93 -5.91 5.77
N LEU A 516 -16.88 -6.95 4.94
CA LEU A 516 -15.63 -7.61 4.55
C LEU A 516 -14.70 -6.66 3.77
N VAL A 517 -15.23 -5.77 2.92
CA VAL A 517 -14.45 -4.72 2.24
C VAL A 517 -13.83 -3.73 3.24
N VAL A 518 -14.58 -3.31 4.25
CA VAL A 518 -14.04 -2.45 5.32
C VAL A 518 -12.98 -3.21 6.13
N MET A 519 -13.16 -4.50 6.35
CA MET A 519 -12.18 -5.35 7.05
C MET A 519 -10.89 -5.53 6.25
N GLU A 520 -10.98 -5.75 4.94
CA GLU A 520 -9.86 -5.76 4.02
C GLU A 520 -9.08 -4.43 4.10
N THR A 521 -9.81 -3.30 4.09
CA THR A 521 -9.22 -1.97 4.27
C THR A 521 -8.51 -1.81 5.62
N ALA A 522 -9.08 -2.36 6.69
CA ALA A 522 -8.47 -2.35 8.02
C ALA A 522 -7.17 -3.15 8.05
N VAL A 523 -7.12 -4.33 7.42
CA VAL A 523 -5.92 -5.17 7.32
C VAL A 523 -4.76 -4.41 6.68
N HIS A 524 -5.00 -3.71 5.56
CA HIS A 524 -3.96 -2.91 4.90
C HIS A 524 -3.60 -1.63 5.67
N THR A 525 -4.56 -1.00 6.35
CA THR A 525 -4.33 0.27 7.06
C THR A 525 -3.55 0.08 8.36
N PHE A 526 -3.83 -0.99 9.10
CA PHE A 526 -3.15 -1.35 10.34
C PHE A 526 -2.10 -2.44 10.13
N ALA A 527 -1.68 -2.67 8.88
CA ALA A 527 -0.63 -3.62 8.54
C ALA A 527 0.66 -3.30 9.30
N PHE A 528 1.35 -4.36 9.70
CA PHE A 528 2.66 -4.22 10.31
C PHE A 528 3.66 -3.68 9.27
N ARG A 529 4.32 -2.56 9.60
CA ARG A 529 5.39 -1.97 8.78
C ARG A 529 6.64 -1.86 9.63
N ASP A 530 7.74 -2.40 9.12
CA ASP A 530 9.08 -2.25 9.68
C ASP A 530 9.60 -0.82 9.43
N ASP A 531 8.88 0.20 9.90
CA ASP A 531 9.34 1.60 9.87
C ASP A 531 10.31 1.89 11.04
N VAL A 532 11.10 0.90 11.44
CA VAL A 532 12.38 1.15 12.12
C VAL A 532 13.40 1.34 11.00
N THR A 533 13.27 2.45 10.29
CA THR A 533 14.38 2.98 9.47
C THR A 533 15.62 3.07 10.36
N ASP A 534 16.79 2.77 9.78
CA ASP A 534 18.14 2.81 10.41
C ASP A 534 18.45 4.04 11.30
N ASP A 535 17.62 5.09 11.24
CA ASP A 535 17.62 6.26 12.12
C ASP A 535 17.37 5.97 13.62
N ALA A 536 16.69 4.87 13.98
CA ALA A 536 16.45 4.56 15.40
C ALA A 536 17.72 4.05 16.13
N GLN A 537 18.59 3.31 15.43
CA GLN A 537 19.84 2.80 15.98
C GLN A 537 20.92 3.89 16.12
N THR A 538 20.87 4.93 15.28
CA THR A 538 21.72 6.13 15.42
C THR A 538 21.18 7.12 16.46
N ARG A 539 19.87 7.26 16.63
CA ARG A 539 19.24 8.13 17.66
C ARG A 539 19.26 7.55 19.08
N SER A 540 19.44 6.23 19.23
CA SER A 540 19.55 5.54 20.52
C SER A 540 20.70 6.04 21.41
N LYS A 541 21.70 6.75 20.86
CA LYS A 541 22.86 7.22 21.65
C LYS A 541 22.71 8.63 22.22
N THR A 542 21.65 9.39 21.89
CA THR A 542 21.58 10.83 22.24
C THR A 542 20.25 11.33 22.81
N LEU A 543 19.20 10.51 22.94
CA LEU A 543 17.91 10.97 23.51
C LEU A 543 17.64 10.50 24.96
N PRO A 544 16.93 11.32 25.78
CA PRO A 544 16.52 10.94 27.14
C PRO A 544 15.57 9.72 27.15
N SER A 545 15.68 8.87 28.18
CA SER A 545 14.92 7.61 28.33
C SER A 545 13.39 7.74 28.25
N ALA A 546 12.82 8.91 28.55
CA ALA A 546 11.38 9.17 28.50
C ALA A 546 10.80 9.30 27.08
N LEU A 547 11.62 9.68 26.08
CA LEU A 547 11.20 9.74 24.67
C LEU A 547 11.24 8.35 24.02
N LEU A 548 12.27 7.57 24.34
CA LEU A 548 12.37 6.15 23.94
C LEU A 548 11.20 5.31 24.46
N ALA A 549 10.74 5.54 25.70
CA ALA A 549 9.59 4.84 26.25
C ALA A 549 8.30 5.10 25.44
N LYS A 550 8.05 6.35 25.04
CA LYS A 550 6.87 6.69 24.22
C LYS A 550 6.91 6.09 22.82
N ASP A 551 8.09 6.04 22.20
CA ASP A 551 8.25 5.45 20.86
C ASP A 551 8.08 3.93 20.90
N VAL A 552 8.57 3.27 21.97
CA VAL A 552 8.37 1.84 22.22
C VAL A 552 6.90 1.51 22.51
N ASP A 553 6.22 2.30 23.34
CA ASP A 553 4.80 2.12 23.65
C ASP A 553 3.93 2.29 22.40
N LEU A 554 4.24 3.29 21.56
CA LEU A 554 3.52 3.51 20.30
C LEU A 554 3.76 2.36 19.29
N PHE A 555 4.98 1.85 19.22
CA PHE A 555 5.34 0.69 18.41
C PHE A 555 4.58 -0.58 18.86
N LEU A 556 4.57 -0.86 20.17
CA LEU A 556 3.82 -1.98 20.75
C LEU A 556 2.31 -1.84 20.51
N CYS A 557 1.76 -0.63 20.64
CA CYS A 557 0.35 -0.37 20.35
C CYS A 557 0.00 -0.67 18.88
N ARG A 558 0.86 -0.28 17.92
CA ARG A 558 0.66 -0.60 16.50
C ARG A 558 0.72 -2.10 16.23
N GLN A 559 1.66 -2.80 16.85
CA GLN A 559 1.75 -4.26 16.75
C GLN A 559 0.49 -4.94 17.29
N ASN A 560 0.05 -4.57 18.49
CA ASN A 560 -1.17 -5.11 19.10
C ASN A 560 -2.40 -4.83 18.22
N LEU A 561 -2.49 -3.65 17.62
CA LEU A 561 -3.59 -3.30 16.73
C LEU A 561 -3.59 -4.13 15.44
N SER A 562 -2.42 -4.39 14.84
CA SER A 562 -2.30 -5.26 13.66
C SER A 562 -2.78 -6.69 13.95
N VAL A 563 -2.39 -7.23 15.12
CA VAL A 563 -2.78 -8.57 15.58
C VAL A 563 -4.28 -8.65 15.84
N GLN A 564 -4.85 -7.66 16.55
CA GLN A 564 -6.29 -7.58 16.81
C GLN A 564 -7.10 -7.43 15.51
N THR A 565 -6.59 -6.66 14.55
CA THR A 565 -7.21 -6.50 13.22
C THR A 565 -7.29 -7.84 12.49
N ALA A 566 -6.18 -8.57 12.43
CA ALA A 566 -6.14 -9.86 11.76
C ALA A 566 -7.00 -10.93 12.44
N LEU A 567 -7.03 -10.98 13.79
CA LEU A 567 -7.90 -11.88 14.54
C LEU A 567 -9.38 -11.58 14.30
N THR A 568 -9.75 -10.30 14.30
CA THR A 568 -11.12 -9.86 14.03
C THR A 568 -11.52 -10.17 12.58
N ALA A 569 -10.61 -9.97 11.62
CA ALA A 569 -10.82 -10.33 10.23
C ALA A 569 -11.02 -11.84 10.03
N LEU A 570 -10.20 -12.67 10.66
CA LEU A 570 -10.35 -14.14 10.61
C LEU A 570 -11.66 -14.61 11.25
N ARG A 571 -12.03 -14.03 12.41
CA ARG A 571 -13.29 -14.35 13.08
C ARG A 571 -14.49 -13.95 12.23
N THR A 572 -14.48 -12.76 11.64
CA THR A 572 -15.57 -12.31 10.77
C THR A 572 -15.66 -13.15 9.49
N ALA A 573 -14.54 -13.50 8.87
CA ALA A 573 -14.51 -14.44 7.75
C ALA A 573 -15.15 -15.79 8.12
N ARG A 574 -14.79 -16.35 9.29
CA ARG A 574 -15.33 -17.62 9.78
C ARG A 574 -16.83 -17.55 10.05
N LEU A 575 -17.32 -16.45 10.63
CA LEU A 575 -18.77 -16.25 10.83
C LEU A 575 -19.52 -16.14 9.49
N CYS A 576 -18.91 -15.54 8.46
CA CYS A 576 -19.51 -15.44 7.13
C CYS A 576 -19.55 -16.78 6.37
N LEU A 577 -18.82 -17.81 6.83
CA LEU A 577 -18.92 -19.16 6.24
C LEU A 577 -20.28 -19.82 6.49
N GLU A 578 -21.05 -19.34 7.47
CA GLU A 578 -22.43 -19.78 7.70
C GLU A 578 -23.43 -19.18 6.68
N SER A 579 -22.99 -18.25 5.82
CA SER A 579 -23.85 -17.66 4.79
C SER A 579 -23.84 -18.50 3.51
N ASP A 580 -25.03 -18.72 2.94
CA ASP A 580 -25.21 -19.47 1.68
C ASP A 580 -24.99 -18.61 0.40
N ASP A 581 -24.47 -17.38 0.55
CA ASP A 581 -24.35 -16.42 -0.55
C ASP A 581 -22.97 -16.49 -1.24
N ASP A 582 -22.97 -16.77 -2.54
CA ASP A 582 -21.76 -16.94 -3.35
C ASP A 582 -20.88 -15.67 -3.38
N ASP A 583 -21.45 -14.47 -3.37
CA ASP A 583 -20.69 -13.21 -3.45
C ASP A 583 -19.95 -12.94 -2.14
N VAL A 584 -20.60 -13.25 -1.01
CA VAL A 584 -19.99 -13.16 0.34
C VAL A 584 -18.83 -14.15 0.45
N LEU A 585 -19.01 -15.40 0.00
CA LEU A 585 -17.96 -16.42 0.02
C LEU A 585 -16.76 -16.05 -0.87
N ARG A 586 -16.98 -15.46 -2.05
CA ARG A 586 -15.87 -14.93 -2.87
C ARG A 586 -15.13 -13.80 -2.16
N ARG A 587 -15.84 -12.91 -1.48
CA ARG A 587 -15.23 -11.81 -0.70
C ARG A 587 -14.42 -12.32 0.49
N VAL A 588 -14.84 -13.42 1.11
CA VAL A 588 -14.05 -14.11 2.14
C VAL A 588 -12.70 -14.57 1.56
N VAL A 589 -12.63 -15.08 0.33
CA VAL A 589 -11.35 -15.42 -0.32
C VAL A 589 -10.46 -14.18 -0.51
N VAL A 590 -11.03 -13.05 -0.91
CA VAL A 590 -10.29 -11.76 -1.02
C VAL A 590 -9.67 -11.36 0.32
N LEU A 591 -10.42 -11.47 1.42
CA LEU A 591 -9.91 -11.16 2.76
C LEU A 591 -8.78 -12.11 3.19
N HIS A 592 -8.86 -13.40 2.86
CA HIS A 592 -7.76 -14.35 3.08
C HIS A 592 -6.49 -13.94 2.30
N VAL A 593 -6.64 -13.51 1.04
CA VAL A 593 -5.51 -13.02 0.23
C VAL A 593 -4.90 -11.77 0.85
N ALA A 594 -5.71 -10.82 1.32
CA ALA A 594 -5.24 -9.60 1.98
C ALA A 594 -4.44 -9.93 3.26
N LEU A 595 -4.91 -10.88 4.07
CA LEU A 595 -4.21 -11.34 5.27
C LEU A 595 -2.88 -12.04 4.95
N LEU A 596 -2.81 -12.82 3.86
CA LEU A 596 -1.57 -13.46 3.38
C LEU A 596 -0.59 -12.47 2.74
N ALA A 597 -1.08 -11.36 2.18
CA ALA A 597 -0.26 -10.35 1.53
C ALA A 597 0.55 -9.52 2.54
N GLU A 598 -0.03 -9.27 3.72
CA GLU A 598 0.59 -8.50 4.80
C GLU A 598 1.39 -9.38 5.78
N PRO A 599 2.42 -8.84 6.45
CA PRO A 599 3.16 -9.59 7.47
C PRO A 599 2.30 -9.88 8.71
N GLN A 600 2.20 -11.16 9.08
CA GLN A 600 1.39 -11.66 10.19
C GLN A 600 2.21 -12.38 11.26
N SER A 601 1.66 -12.52 12.46
CA SER A 601 2.26 -13.34 13.52
C SER A 601 2.17 -14.84 13.21
N GLN A 602 3.06 -15.64 13.81
CA GLN A 602 3.06 -17.09 13.63
C GLN A 602 1.71 -17.73 14.00
N THR A 603 1.09 -17.30 15.09
CA THR A 603 -0.19 -17.85 15.56
C THR A 603 -1.33 -17.48 14.61
N ILE A 604 -1.35 -16.24 14.10
CA ILE A 604 -2.35 -15.80 13.13
C ILE A 604 -2.21 -16.58 11.82
N LEU A 605 -0.99 -16.81 11.33
CA LEU A 605 -0.75 -17.60 10.12
C LEU A 605 -1.25 -19.05 10.27
N ALA A 606 -1.05 -19.67 11.43
CA ALA A 606 -1.58 -21.02 11.69
C ALA A 606 -3.11 -21.05 11.59
N HIS A 607 -3.80 -20.10 12.25
CA HIS A 607 -5.26 -19.99 12.15
C HIS A 607 -5.75 -19.62 10.74
N LEU A 608 -4.99 -18.79 10.01
CA LEU A 608 -5.30 -18.43 8.63
C LEU A 608 -5.20 -19.65 7.71
N PHE A 609 -4.14 -20.45 7.84
CA PHE A 609 -3.97 -21.68 7.07
C PHE A 609 -5.07 -22.70 7.35
N ASP A 610 -5.47 -22.88 8.61
CA ASP A 610 -6.58 -23.76 8.95
C ASP A 610 -7.93 -23.25 8.43
N ASN A 611 -8.17 -21.93 8.44
CA ASN A 611 -9.39 -21.35 7.83
C ASN A 611 -9.41 -21.54 6.30
N ILE A 612 -8.28 -21.36 5.60
CA ILE A 612 -8.20 -21.59 4.15
C ILE A 612 -8.42 -23.07 3.83
N ALA A 613 -7.84 -23.98 4.62
CA ALA A 613 -8.06 -25.41 4.45
C ALA A 613 -9.53 -25.81 4.67
N LEU A 614 -10.16 -25.28 5.72
CA LEU A 614 -11.58 -25.50 5.99
C LEU A 614 -12.46 -24.94 4.87
N PHE A 615 -12.12 -23.75 4.36
CA PHE A 615 -12.81 -23.14 3.22
C PHE A 615 -12.67 -23.98 1.95
N ALA A 616 -11.47 -24.51 1.67
CA ALA A 616 -11.25 -25.36 0.51
C ALA A 616 -12.09 -26.66 0.57
N HIS A 617 -12.21 -27.25 1.76
CA HIS A 617 -12.98 -28.48 1.97
C HIS A 617 -14.50 -28.27 1.77
N HIS A 618 -15.07 -27.21 2.35
CA HIS A 618 -16.53 -26.97 2.27
C HIS A 618 -16.96 -26.18 1.04
N PHE A 619 -16.12 -25.26 0.56
CA PHE A 619 -16.43 -24.26 -0.47
C PHE A 619 -15.41 -24.26 -1.61
N GLY A 620 -14.74 -25.39 -1.86
CA GLY A 620 -13.71 -25.53 -2.89
C GLY A 620 -14.12 -25.01 -4.27
N ARG A 621 -15.39 -25.17 -4.66
CA ARG A 621 -15.92 -24.62 -5.93
C ARG A 621 -15.67 -23.11 -6.08
N HIS A 622 -15.77 -22.33 -5.01
CA HIS A 622 -15.56 -20.88 -5.04
C HIS A 622 -14.08 -20.51 -4.96
N LEU A 623 -13.28 -21.29 -4.22
CA LEU A 623 -11.84 -21.09 -4.14
C LEU A 623 -11.17 -21.37 -5.48
N PHE A 624 -11.47 -22.51 -6.11
CA PHE A 624 -10.82 -22.96 -7.34
C PHE A 624 -11.36 -22.28 -8.61
N ALA A 625 -12.57 -21.71 -8.58
CA ALA A 625 -13.10 -20.90 -9.68
C ALA A 625 -12.52 -19.46 -9.71
N ALA A 626 -11.94 -18.99 -8.60
CA ALA A 626 -11.38 -17.66 -8.49
C ALA A 626 -9.91 -17.61 -8.96
N ASN A 627 -9.67 -17.77 -10.26
CA ASN A 627 -8.34 -17.98 -10.87
C ASN A 627 -7.25 -17.03 -10.33
N ALA A 628 -7.47 -15.71 -10.39
CA ALA A 628 -6.48 -14.73 -9.96
C ALA A 628 -6.23 -14.73 -8.43
N LEU A 629 -7.25 -15.05 -7.62
CA LEU A 629 -7.13 -15.08 -6.16
C LEU A 629 -6.46 -16.36 -5.68
N PHE A 630 -6.81 -17.50 -6.28
CA PHE A 630 -6.20 -18.78 -5.97
C PHE A 630 -4.71 -18.80 -6.32
N SER A 631 -4.33 -18.25 -7.47
CA SER A 631 -2.92 -18.11 -7.86
C SER A 631 -2.13 -17.27 -6.83
N GLN A 632 -2.72 -16.19 -6.30
CA GLN A 632 -2.11 -15.38 -5.24
C GLN A 632 -1.94 -16.14 -3.92
N ILE A 633 -2.95 -16.94 -3.54
CA ILE A 633 -2.86 -17.81 -2.35
C ILE A 633 -1.71 -18.81 -2.52
N ILE A 634 -1.68 -19.55 -3.64
CA ILE A 634 -0.62 -20.53 -3.90
C ILE A 634 0.76 -19.89 -3.93
N ALA A 635 0.90 -18.72 -4.56
CA ALA A 635 2.17 -17.99 -4.58
C ALA A 635 2.66 -17.69 -3.15
N LYS A 636 1.77 -17.22 -2.26
CA LYS A 636 2.10 -16.96 -0.86
C LYS A 636 2.37 -18.22 -0.06
N VAL A 637 1.57 -19.27 -0.23
CA VAL A 637 1.79 -20.57 0.43
C VAL A 637 3.14 -21.16 0.04
N VAL A 638 3.55 -21.09 -1.24
CA VAL A 638 4.88 -21.53 -1.69
C VAL A 638 5.99 -20.69 -1.05
N GLU A 639 5.82 -19.38 -0.89
CA GLU A 639 6.76 -18.54 -0.14
C GLU A 639 6.88 -18.99 1.33
N PHE A 640 5.76 -19.33 1.99
CA PHE A 640 5.77 -19.84 3.36
C PHE A 640 6.41 -21.24 3.45
N CYS A 641 6.27 -22.09 2.43
CA CYS A 641 6.97 -23.37 2.33
C CYS A 641 8.49 -23.22 2.19
N ASP A 642 9.03 -22.01 1.94
CA ASP A 642 10.47 -21.71 1.95
C ASP A 642 10.90 -20.86 3.17
N CYS A 643 9.98 -20.59 4.10
CA CYS A 643 10.24 -19.77 5.29
C CYS A 643 11.35 -20.36 6.17
N ALA A 644 12.13 -19.50 6.85
CA ALA A 644 13.16 -19.91 7.82
C ALA A 644 12.56 -20.67 9.02
N LEU A 645 11.42 -20.19 9.50
CA LEU A 645 10.76 -20.70 10.69
C LEU A 645 10.08 -22.03 10.37
N LYS A 646 10.59 -23.11 10.98
CA LYS A 646 10.09 -24.47 10.77
C LYS A 646 8.57 -24.61 11.02
N PRO A 647 7.97 -24.06 12.09
CA PRO A 647 6.54 -24.24 12.34
C PRO A 647 5.63 -23.65 11.24
N ILE A 648 6.00 -22.48 10.70
CA ILE A 648 5.24 -21.82 9.61
C ILE A 648 5.42 -22.61 8.32
N ARG A 649 6.64 -23.05 8.04
CA ARG A 649 6.96 -23.87 6.87
C ARG A 649 6.19 -25.18 6.87
N ASP A 650 6.15 -25.85 8.02
CA ASP A 650 5.42 -27.09 8.24
C ASP A 650 3.91 -26.89 8.05
N ALA A 651 3.32 -25.84 8.64
CA ALA A 651 1.90 -25.54 8.48
C ALA A 651 1.53 -25.14 7.03
N GLY A 652 2.40 -24.41 6.33
CA GLY A 652 2.22 -24.07 4.91
C GLY A 652 2.28 -25.31 4.01
N VAL A 653 3.16 -26.27 4.32
CA VAL A 653 3.22 -27.57 3.62
C VAL A 653 1.94 -28.36 3.82
N ASP A 654 1.42 -28.41 5.04
CA ASP A 654 0.19 -29.13 5.34
C ASP A 654 -1.02 -28.51 4.60
N LEU A 655 -1.09 -27.17 4.53
CA LEU A 655 -2.10 -26.47 3.72
C LEU A 655 -1.96 -26.82 2.23
N LEU A 656 -0.75 -26.74 1.68
CA LEU A 656 -0.50 -27.06 0.27
C LEU A 656 -0.91 -28.50 -0.06
N PHE A 657 -0.59 -29.45 0.84
CA PHE A 657 -1.00 -30.85 0.69
C PHE A 657 -2.52 -31.02 0.71
N ARG A 658 -3.23 -30.38 1.66
CA ARG A 658 -4.72 -30.40 1.68
C ARG A 658 -5.30 -29.84 0.37
N LEU A 659 -4.74 -28.76 -0.19
CA LEU A 659 -5.18 -28.22 -1.49
C LEU A 659 -4.92 -29.18 -2.66
N PHE A 660 -3.87 -30.01 -2.59
CA PHE A 660 -3.63 -31.08 -3.55
C PHE A 660 -4.68 -32.20 -3.45
N VAL A 661 -5.10 -32.56 -2.24
CA VAL A 661 -6.18 -33.54 -2.00
C VAL A 661 -7.50 -33.03 -2.58
N GLU A 662 -7.86 -31.77 -2.32
CA GLU A 662 -9.15 -31.20 -2.76
C GLU A 662 -9.24 -30.97 -4.27
N ASN A 663 -8.18 -30.46 -4.92
CA ASN A 663 -8.15 -30.26 -6.37
C ASN A 663 -6.74 -30.42 -6.94
N PHE A 664 -6.35 -31.67 -7.18
CA PHE A 664 -5.02 -32.00 -7.68
C PHE A 664 -4.65 -31.26 -8.96
N LYS A 665 -5.54 -31.18 -9.95
CA LYS A 665 -5.23 -30.57 -11.26
C LYS A 665 -4.94 -29.07 -11.13
N ARG A 666 -5.84 -28.30 -10.50
CA ARG A 666 -5.66 -26.83 -10.35
C ARG A 666 -4.47 -26.51 -9.45
N THR A 667 -4.35 -27.18 -8.31
CA THR A 667 -3.26 -26.94 -7.35
C THR A 667 -1.90 -27.31 -7.95
N ARG A 668 -1.80 -28.41 -8.70
CA ARG A 668 -0.58 -28.80 -9.44
C ARG A 668 -0.15 -27.72 -10.41
N PHE A 669 -1.07 -27.27 -11.27
CA PHE A 669 -0.77 -26.27 -12.29
C PHE A 669 -0.24 -24.98 -11.65
N GLU A 670 -0.98 -24.43 -10.69
CA GLU A 670 -0.62 -23.17 -10.02
C GLU A 670 0.69 -23.28 -9.23
N THR A 671 0.93 -24.42 -8.58
CA THR A 671 2.18 -24.63 -7.84
C THR A 671 3.39 -24.66 -8.78
N ILE A 672 3.29 -25.36 -9.91
CA ILE A 672 4.36 -25.41 -10.91
C ILE A 672 4.61 -24.01 -11.50
N VAL A 673 3.54 -23.27 -11.80
CA VAL A 673 3.63 -21.90 -12.33
C VAL A 673 4.30 -20.96 -11.32
N CYS A 674 3.83 -20.99 -10.06
CA CYS A 674 4.37 -20.17 -8.99
C CYS A 674 5.85 -20.48 -8.72
N VAL A 675 6.22 -21.76 -8.60
CA VAL A 675 7.62 -22.15 -8.40
C VAL A 675 8.49 -21.72 -9.58
N SER A 676 8.01 -21.88 -10.82
CA SER A 676 8.76 -21.46 -12.01
C SER A 676 9.02 -19.95 -12.03
N ARG A 677 8.01 -19.13 -11.70
CA ARG A 677 8.14 -17.66 -11.61
C ARG A 677 9.03 -17.21 -10.46
N LEU A 678 8.90 -17.85 -9.29
CA LEU A 678 9.76 -17.56 -8.13
C LEU A 678 11.21 -17.98 -8.37
N ALA A 679 11.42 -19.08 -9.09
CA ALA A 679 12.74 -19.56 -9.48
C ALA A 679 13.35 -18.70 -10.59
N SER A 680 12.58 -18.20 -11.56
CA SER A 680 13.11 -17.31 -12.61
C SER A 680 13.51 -15.93 -12.06
N ASN A 681 12.81 -15.41 -11.06
CA ASN A 681 13.15 -14.14 -10.42
C ASN A 681 14.47 -14.25 -9.63
N HIS A 682 15.51 -13.55 -10.11
CA HIS A 682 16.92 -13.63 -9.65
C HIS A 682 17.20 -13.35 -8.15
N SER A 683 16.19 -13.17 -7.30
CA SER A 683 16.32 -12.63 -5.94
C SER A 683 16.06 -13.61 -4.78
N LYS A 684 15.40 -14.76 -4.98
CA LYS A 684 15.04 -15.69 -3.88
C LYS A 684 15.62 -17.09 -4.06
N ASP A 685 16.39 -17.57 -3.08
CA ASP A 685 16.94 -18.94 -3.06
C ASP A 685 15.99 -19.92 -2.35
N LEU A 686 15.23 -20.70 -3.14
CA LEU A 686 14.26 -21.73 -2.70
C LEU A 686 14.93 -22.99 -2.12
N SER A 687 16.00 -22.82 -1.34
CA SER A 687 16.80 -23.92 -0.81
C SER A 687 16.06 -24.74 0.25
N ARG A 688 15.22 -24.10 1.07
CA ARG A 688 14.48 -24.74 2.16
C ARG A 688 13.22 -25.43 1.67
N PHE A 689 12.68 -24.98 0.54
CA PHE A 689 11.56 -25.62 -0.12
C PHE A 689 11.84 -27.09 -0.49
N GLN A 690 13.10 -27.49 -0.70
CA GLN A 690 13.45 -28.89 -0.91
C GLN A 690 13.06 -29.79 0.28
N SER A 691 13.25 -29.32 1.52
CA SER A 691 12.81 -30.04 2.73
C SER A 691 11.29 -30.11 2.81
N SER A 692 10.60 -29.05 2.40
CA SER A 692 9.14 -29.00 2.31
C SER A 692 8.59 -30.02 1.32
N LEU A 693 9.22 -30.16 0.14
CA LEU A 693 8.86 -31.17 -0.85
C LEU A 693 9.08 -32.61 -0.35
N ALA A 694 10.12 -32.85 0.47
CA ALA A 694 10.34 -34.16 1.09
C ALA A 694 9.21 -34.49 2.08
N ARG A 695 8.73 -33.50 2.85
CA ARG A 695 7.56 -33.67 3.74
C ARG A 695 6.28 -33.94 2.94
N ILE A 696 6.03 -33.24 1.83
CA ILE A 696 4.87 -33.50 0.96
C ILE A 696 4.86 -34.96 0.46
N GLN A 697 6.03 -35.50 0.10
CA GLN A 697 6.13 -36.91 -0.30
C GLN A 697 5.82 -37.86 0.86
N ALA A 698 6.35 -37.60 2.05
CA ALA A 698 6.03 -38.41 3.22
C ALA A 698 4.53 -38.38 3.58
N LEU A 699 3.87 -37.23 3.41
CA LEU A 699 2.42 -37.10 3.58
C LEU A 699 1.65 -37.89 2.50
N ALA A 700 2.09 -37.83 1.25
CA ALA A 700 1.50 -38.58 0.14
C ALA A 700 1.61 -40.10 0.31
N GLU A 701 2.70 -40.59 0.90
CA GLU A 701 2.90 -42.00 1.22
C GLU A 701 1.99 -42.50 2.37
N SER A 702 1.47 -41.58 3.19
CA SER A 702 0.61 -41.89 4.34
C SER A 702 -0.89 -41.71 4.09
N ASP A 703 -1.29 -41.02 3.01
CA ASP A 703 -2.68 -40.66 2.73
C ASP A 703 -3.31 -41.57 1.67
N ASP A 704 -4.44 -42.21 2.01
CA ASP A 704 -5.17 -43.15 1.16
C ASP A 704 -5.49 -42.60 -0.24
N SER A 705 -5.62 -41.27 -0.38
CA SER A 705 -5.93 -40.58 -1.65
C SER A 705 -4.80 -40.69 -2.67
N PHE A 706 -3.54 -40.80 -2.22
CA PHE A 706 -2.34 -40.76 -3.08
C PHE A 706 -1.43 -41.98 -2.96
N VAL A 707 -1.64 -42.88 -2.00
CA VAL A 707 -0.82 -44.11 -1.79
C VAL A 707 -0.63 -44.93 -3.07
N ASN A 708 -1.62 -44.96 -3.97
CA ASN A 708 -1.54 -45.68 -5.25
C ASN A 708 -1.38 -44.75 -6.49
N ASP A 709 -1.31 -43.43 -6.31
CA ASP A 709 -1.24 -42.45 -7.40
C ASP A 709 0.15 -41.79 -7.48
N GLN A 710 0.91 -42.15 -8.52
CA GLN A 710 2.25 -41.59 -8.76
C GLN A 710 2.24 -40.12 -9.21
N ARG A 711 1.09 -39.52 -9.51
CA ARG A 711 1.00 -38.17 -10.09
C ARG A 711 1.58 -37.08 -9.18
N LEU A 712 1.37 -37.16 -7.86
CA LEU A 712 1.92 -36.18 -6.92
C LEU A 712 3.44 -36.36 -6.79
N THR A 713 3.93 -37.60 -6.74
CA THR A 713 5.37 -37.91 -6.73
C THR A 713 6.08 -37.41 -7.99
N GLN A 714 5.47 -37.61 -9.17
CA GLN A 714 5.97 -37.08 -10.44
C GLN A 714 5.97 -35.54 -10.45
N THR A 715 4.93 -34.91 -9.90
CA THR A 715 4.85 -33.44 -9.78
C THR A 715 5.96 -32.90 -8.89
N VAL A 716 6.19 -33.50 -7.71
CA VAL A 716 7.28 -33.12 -6.81
C VAL A 716 8.64 -33.32 -7.50
N GLN A 717 8.83 -34.41 -8.24
CA GLN A 717 10.07 -34.65 -8.97
C GLN A 717 10.32 -33.57 -10.04
N ARG A 718 9.29 -33.20 -10.81
CA ARG A 718 9.37 -32.09 -11.78
C ARG A 718 9.76 -30.78 -11.09
N ILE A 719 9.12 -30.45 -9.98
CA ILE A 719 9.46 -29.25 -9.17
C ILE A 719 10.95 -29.29 -8.75
N ARG A 720 11.47 -30.44 -8.31
CA ARG A 720 12.90 -30.59 -8.00
C ARG A 720 13.80 -30.36 -9.20
N ASP A 721 13.42 -30.88 -10.37
CA ASP A 721 14.22 -30.73 -11.58
C ASP A 721 14.27 -29.26 -12.01
N ILE A 722 13.15 -28.52 -11.88
CA ILE A 722 13.07 -27.08 -12.11
C ILE A 722 13.98 -26.32 -11.14
N LEU A 723 13.92 -26.62 -9.84
CA LEU A 723 14.75 -25.98 -8.82
C LEU A 723 16.23 -26.27 -9.04
N LYS A 724 16.60 -27.52 -9.39
CA LYS A 724 17.98 -27.91 -9.72
C LYS A 724 18.49 -27.18 -10.95
N ALA A 725 17.73 -27.20 -12.05
CA ALA A 725 18.12 -26.52 -13.28
C ALA A 725 18.25 -25.00 -13.07
N THR A 726 17.33 -24.40 -12.31
CA THR A 726 17.37 -22.96 -12.03
C THR A 726 18.49 -22.57 -11.08
N HIS A 727 18.81 -23.42 -10.09
CA HIS A 727 20.00 -23.23 -9.25
C HIS A 727 21.28 -23.27 -10.10
N ARG A 728 21.42 -24.27 -10.98
CA ARG A 728 22.56 -24.40 -11.90
C ARG A 728 22.74 -23.17 -12.79
N ILE A 729 21.64 -22.62 -13.31
CA ILE A 729 21.63 -21.39 -14.11
C ILE A 729 22.20 -20.20 -13.31
N ARG A 730 21.99 -20.13 -11.99
CA ARG A 730 22.42 -19.03 -11.13
C ARG A 730 23.85 -19.16 -10.61
N THR A 731 24.24 -20.35 -10.15
CA THR A 731 25.47 -20.54 -9.37
C THR A 731 26.62 -21.15 -10.16
N GLU A 732 26.31 -22.03 -11.11
CA GLU A 732 27.31 -22.91 -11.76
C GLU A 732 27.57 -22.52 -13.23
N CYS A 733 26.56 -22.03 -13.95
CA CYS A 733 26.67 -21.77 -15.39
C CYS A 733 27.37 -20.43 -15.71
N ARG A 734 28.70 -20.42 -15.70
CA ARG A 734 29.50 -19.34 -16.33
C ARG A 734 29.48 -19.39 -17.85
N ASN A 735 29.20 -20.57 -18.42
CA ASN A 735 29.20 -20.80 -19.85
C ASN A 735 27.86 -20.32 -20.47
N PRO A 736 27.87 -19.34 -21.41
CA PRO A 736 26.65 -18.83 -22.03
C PRO A 736 25.88 -19.89 -22.84
N TYR A 737 26.57 -20.88 -23.41
CA TYR A 737 25.90 -21.93 -24.19
C TYR A 737 25.08 -22.88 -23.30
N GLU A 738 25.67 -23.34 -22.19
CA GLU A 738 24.98 -24.22 -21.22
C GLU A 738 23.78 -23.51 -20.58
N ASN A 739 23.90 -22.21 -20.31
CA ASN A 739 22.79 -21.41 -19.77
C ASN A 739 21.58 -21.42 -20.72
N CYS A 740 21.82 -21.22 -22.03
CA CYS A 740 20.76 -21.23 -23.04
C CYS A 740 20.16 -22.63 -23.20
N GLU A 741 20.98 -23.68 -23.20
CA GLU A 741 20.52 -25.07 -23.28
C GLU A 741 19.66 -25.48 -22.09
N LEU A 742 20.04 -25.08 -20.86
CA LEU A 742 19.24 -25.38 -19.67
C LEU A 742 17.88 -24.67 -19.71
N ARG A 743 17.82 -23.43 -20.20
CA ARG A 743 16.55 -22.70 -20.40
C ARG A 743 15.68 -23.38 -21.47
N LEU A 744 16.28 -23.83 -22.58
CA LEU A 744 15.57 -24.57 -23.62
C LEU A 744 15.10 -25.95 -23.11
N PHE A 745 15.92 -26.64 -22.32
CA PHE A 745 15.54 -27.90 -21.66
C PHE A 745 14.33 -27.71 -20.75
N LEU A 746 14.33 -26.65 -19.93
CA LEU A 746 13.19 -26.29 -19.09
C LEU A 746 11.95 -25.99 -19.94
N ALA A 747 12.08 -25.19 -21.01
CA ALA A 747 10.97 -24.95 -21.94
C ALA A 747 10.41 -26.27 -22.51
N ASN A 748 11.29 -27.18 -22.96
CA ASN A 748 10.90 -28.46 -23.55
C ASN A 748 10.30 -29.44 -22.51
N SER A 749 10.69 -29.36 -21.24
CA SER A 749 10.04 -30.11 -20.16
C SER A 749 8.55 -29.77 -19.98
N TYR A 750 8.15 -28.57 -20.41
CA TYR A 750 6.76 -28.11 -20.38
C TYR A 750 6.00 -28.36 -21.68
N ALA A 751 6.65 -28.87 -22.72
CA ALA A 751 6.09 -29.03 -24.06
C ALA A 751 4.78 -29.81 -24.11
N GLN A 752 4.59 -30.77 -23.20
CA GLN A 752 3.40 -31.62 -23.13
C GLN A 752 2.51 -31.31 -21.92
N THR A 753 2.83 -30.28 -21.12
CA THR A 753 2.16 -30.03 -19.83
C THR A 753 1.66 -28.59 -19.64
N SER A 754 2.28 -27.60 -20.29
CA SER A 754 1.86 -26.20 -20.18
C SER A 754 2.41 -25.35 -21.34
N TRP A 755 1.52 -24.82 -22.18
CA TRP A 755 1.85 -23.84 -23.21
C TRP A 755 2.35 -22.54 -22.58
N SER A 756 1.71 -22.08 -21.52
CA SER A 756 2.00 -20.79 -20.88
C SER A 756 3.40 -20.74 -20.26
N LEU A 757 3.82 -21.81 -19.58
CA LEU A 757 5.16 -21.91 -19.02
C LEU A 757 6.23 -22.13 -20.09
N ARG A 758 5.96 -22.98 -21.09
CA ARG A 758 6.89 -23.16 -22.21
C ARG A 758 7.13 -21.84 -22.94
N ARG A 759 6.07 -21.08 -23.21
CA ARG A 759 6.15 -19.72 -23.77
C ARG A 759 7.02 -18.81 -22.91
N THR A 760 6.76 -18.75 -21.60
CA THR A 760 7.53 -17.88 -20.68
C THR A 760 9.03 -18.21 -20.70
N TRP A 761 9.39 -19.50 -20.70
CA TRP A 761 10.80 -19.90 -20.76
C TRP A 761 11.46 -19.61 -22.12
N LEU A 762 10.72 -19.73 -23.22
CA LEU A 762 11.20 -19.33 -24.55
C LEU A 762 11.33 -17.82 -24.71
N GLU A 763 10.41 -17.03 -24.14
CA GLU A 763 10.51 -15.56 -24.06
C GLU A 763 11.72 -15.16 -23.22
N ASN A 764 11.93 -15.77 -22.04
CA ASN A 764 13.12 -15.56 -21.21
C ASN A 764 14.42 -15.95 -21.92
N LEU A 765 14.40 -16.98 -22.78
CA LEU A 765 15.55 -17.37 -23.59
C LEU A 765 15.78 -16.34 -24.72
N ALA A 766 14.71 -15.87 -25.36
CA ALA A 766 14.76 -14.81 -26.35
C ALA A 766 15.37 -13.53 -25.75
N GLU A 767 14.94 -13.10 -24.56
CA GLU A 767 15.53 -11.93 -23.87
C GLU A 767 17.05 -12.06 -23.68
N VAL A 768 17.54 -13.25 -23.31
CA VAL A 768 18.99 -13.50 -23.22
C VAL A 768 19.68 -13.36 -24.58
N HIS A 769 19.07 -13.88 -25.65
CA HIS A 769 19.61 -13.70 -27.00
C HIS A 769 19.58 -12.25 -27.47
N ALA A 770 18.56 -11.48 -27.09
CA ALA A 770 18.50 -10.05 -27.37
C ALA A 770 19.62 -9.29 -26.65
N LEU A 771 19.90 -9.62 -25.39
CA LEU A 771 21.02 -9.05 -24.62
C LEU A 771 22.39 -9.40 -25.23
N ASN A 772 22.54 -10.63 -25.73
CA ASN A 772 23.77 -11.10 -26.38
C ASN A 772 23.88 -10.66 -27.86
N ALA A 773 22.86 -10.00 -28.41
CA ALA A 773 22.73 -9.66 -29.82
C ALA A 773 22.75 -10.87 -30.79
N ASP A 774 22.31 -12.04 -30.31
CA ASP A 774 22.15 -13.27 -31.07
C ASP A 774 20.78 -13.26 -31.80
N TRP A 775 20.66 -12.39 -32.82
CA TRP A 775 19.39 -12.15 -33.52
C TRP A 775 18.76 -13.38 -34.19
N PRO A 776 19.51 -14.32 -34.79
CA PRO A 776 18.90 -15.53 -35.38
C PRO A 776 18.26 -16.44 -34.34
N GLU A 777 18.93 -16.70 -33.21
CA GLU A 777 18.38 -17.51 -32.11
C GLU A 777 17.17 -16.81 -31.49
N TYR A 778 17.24 -15.48 -31.29
CA TYR A 778 16.10 -14.68 -30.86
C TYR A 778 14.88 -14.84 -31.78
N ALA A 779 15.08 -14.72 -33.10
CA ALA A 779 14.02 -14.90 -34.09
C ALA A 779 13.44 -16.32 -34.06
N MET A 780 14.27 -17.35 -33.87
CA MET A 780 13.82 -18.73 -33.76
C MET A 780 13.02 -18.97 -32.46
N CYS A 781 13.45 -18.42 -31.32
CA CYS A 781 12.68 -18.48 -30.07
C CYS A 781 11.31 -17.82 -30.23
N LEU A 782 11.25 -16.64 -30.84
CA LEU A 782 9.98 -15.97 -31.15
C LEU A 782 9.11 -16.78 -32.11
N ALA A 783 9.68 -17.42 -33.12
CA ALA A 783 8.92 -18.28 -34.03
C ALA A 783 8.28 -19.48 -33.31
N HIS A 784 8.96 -20.09 -32.34
CA HIS A 784 8.37 -21.13 -31.48
C HIS A 784 7.29 -20.56 -30.55
N VAL A 785 7.48 -19.36 -29.99
CA VAL A 785 6.46 -18.67 -29.18
C VAL A 785 5.21 -18.35 -30.02
N ILE A 786 5.38 -17.86 -31.25
CA ILE A 786 4.29 -17.61 -32.20
C ILE A 786 3.52 -18.90 -32.49
N ALA A 787 4.22 -20.02 -32.70
CA ALA A 787 3.58 -21.33 -32.90
C ALA A 787 2.71 -21.73 -31.71
N ILE A 788 3.20 -21.54 -30.47
CA ILE A 788 2.44 -21.80 -29.24
C ILE A 788 1.21 -20.88 -29.14
N VAL A 789 1.37 -19.58 -29.41
CA VAL A 789 0.25 -18.61 -29.34
C VAL A 789 -0.83 -18.92 -30.38
N ILE A 790 -0.46 -19.37 -31.58
CA ILE A 790 -1.42 -19.82 -32.60
C ILE A 790 -2.25 -21.00 -32.08
N GLU A 791 -1.62 -21.97 -31.40
CA GLU A 791 -2.34 -23.10 -30.79
C GLU A 791 -3.26 -22.65 -29.66
N GLN A 792 -2.80 -21.74 -28.79
CA GLN A 792 -3.61 -21.17 -27.72
C GLN A 792 -4.84 -20.42 -28.24
N LEU A 793 -4.71 -19.67 -29.35
CA LEU A 793 -5.83 -18.98 -29.99
C LEU A 793 -6.80 -19.97 -30.65
N ALA A 794 -6.30 -21.02 -31.31
CA ALA A 794 -7.13 -22.06 -31.88
C ALA A 794 -7.95 -22.79 -30.80
N ALA A 795 -7.35 -23.09 -29.64
CA ALA A 795 -8.04 -23.70 -28.49
C ALA A 795 -9.18 -22.83 -27.92
N LYS A 796 -9.13 -21.51 -28.11
CA LYS A 796 -10.20 -20.56 -27.75
C LYS A 796 -11.28 -20.39 -28.81
N GLY A 797 -11.20 -21.14 -29.93
CA GLY A 797 -12.10 -20.96 -31.07
C GLY A 797 -11.73 -19.78 -31.98
N CYS A 798 -10.57 -19.15 -31.81
CA CYS A 798 -10.02 -18.16 -32.74
C CYS A 798 -9.09 -18.84 -33.74
N GLU A 799 -9.66 -19.52 -34.75
CA GLU A 799 -8.87 -20.21 -35.75
C GLU A 799 -8.19 -19.23 -36.73
N LEU A 800 -6.89 -19.46 -36.96
CA LEU A 800 -6.09 -18.77 -37.97
C LEU A 800 -5.73 -19.79 -39.06
N PRO A 801 -6.48 -19.86 -40.17
CA PRO A 801 -6.21 -20.82 -41.23
C PRO A 801 -4.82 -20.57 -41.83
N ASP A 802 -4.11 -21.65 -42.15
CA ASP A 802 -2.73 -21.66 -42.68
C ASP A 802 -1.62 -21.04 -41.82
N ALA A 803 -1.93 -20.47 -40.65
CA ALA A 803 -0.94 -19.86 -39.76
C ALA A 803 0.16 -20.85 -39.32
N ARG A 804 -0.21 -22.07 -38.91
CA ARG A 804 0.76 -23.13 -38.54
C ARG A 804 1.68 -23.47 -39.73
N ASN A 805 1.12 -23.57 -40.94
CA ASN A 805 1.86 -23.87 -42.17
C ASN A 805 2.86 -22.77 -42.54
N HIS A 806 2.53 -21.51 -42.24
CA HIS A 806 3.42 -20.38 -42.47
C HIS A 806 4.60 -20.37 -41.50
N VAL A 807 4.36 -20.64 -40.21
CA VAL A 807 5.41 -20.65 -39.19
C VAL A 807 6.34 -21.86 -39.32
N THR A 808 5.82 -23.04 -39.70
CA THR A 808 6.67 -24.24 -39.92
C THR A 808 7.65 -24.07 -41.09
N ARG A 809 7.34 -23.21 -42.07
CA ARG A 809 8.28 -22.86 -43.15
C ARG A 809 9.43 -21.98 -42.71
N VAL A 810 9.32 -21.32 -41.56
CA VAL A 810 10.39 -20.49 -40.97
C VAL A 810 11.49 -21.36 -40.41
N SER A 811 11.12 -22.47 -39.75
CA SER A 811 12.08 -23.41 -39.17
C SER A 811 11.52 -24.84 -39.20
N PRO A 812 12.23 -25.80 -39.80
CA PRO A 812 11.87 -27.22 -39.75
C PRO A 812 11.74 -27.78 -38.33
N ASN A 813 12.43 -27.15 -37.36
CA ASN A 813 12.37 -27.55 -35.94
C ASN A 813 10.95 -27.44 -35.37
N ILE A 814 10.16 -26.45 -35.81
CA ILE A 814 8.78 -26.25 -35.34
C ILE A 814 7.85 -27.36 -35.85
N ALA A 815 8.14 -27.92 -37.03
CA ALA A 815 7.41 -29.06 -37.56
C ALA A 815 7.80 -30.38 -36.86
N ALA A 816 9.05 -30.52 -36.42
CA ALA A 816 9.52 -31.66 -35.64
C ALA A 816 9.00 -31.63 -34.19
N ASP A 817 8.83 -30.43 -33.62
CA ASP A 817 8.21 -30.18 -32.32
C ASP A 817 6.68 -30.35 -32.36
N ASP A 818 6.17 -31.52 -32.77
CA ASP A 818 4.72 -31.76 -32.78
C ASP A 818 4.22 -32.00 -31.34
N THR A 819 3.90 -30.88 -30.68
CA THR A 819 3.70 -30.76 -29.23
C THR A 819 2.25 -30.44 -28.91
N ARG A 820 1.32 -31.14 -29.57
CA ARG A 820 -0.09 -31.09 -29.17
C ARG A 820 -0.22 -31.61 -27.75
N ILE A 821 -0.61 -30.73 -26.83
CA ILE A 821 -1.06 -31.11 -25.49
C ILE A 821 -2.31 -31.98 -25.66
N GLU A 822 -2.28 -33.20 -25.10
CA GLU A 822 -3.46 -34.07 -25.08
C GLU A 822 -4.60 -33.33 -24.36
N SER A 823 -5.81 -33.35 -24.94
CA SER A 823 -6.94 -32.45 -24.64
C SER A 823 -7.53 -32.49 -23.22
N ASP A 824 -6.88 -33.15 -22.27
CA ASP A 824 -7.41 -33.43 -20.93
C ASP A 824 -7.01 -32.41 -19.85
N ASP A 825 -6.14 -31.44 -20.16
CA ASP A 825 -5.72 -30.36 -19.27
C ASP A 825 -6.41 -29.03 -19.66
N TRP A 826 -7.71 -28.94 -19.39
CA TRP A 826 -8.59 -27.79 -19.70
C TRP A 826 -8.20 -26.47 -19.01
N LEU A 827 -7.21 -26.49 -18.10
CA LEU A 827 -6.90 -25.41 -17.16
C LEU A 827 -6.15 -24.21 -17.74
N GLU A 828 -5.51 -24.33 -18.91
CA GLU A 828 -4.76 -23.21 -19.52
C GLU A 828 -5.64 -22.24 -20.33
N THR A 829 -6.89 -22.60 -20.59
CA THR A 829 -7.78 -21.80 -21.45
C THR A 829 -8.25 -20.51 -20.75
N GLU A 830 -8.33 -20.47 -19.42
CA GLU A 830 -8.93 -19.36 -18.67
C GLU A 830 -7.96 -18.24 -18.26
N ASP A 831 -6.68 -18.52 -17.99
CA ASP A 831 -5.68 -17.51 -17.51
C ASP A 831 -5.07 -16.64 -18.63
N SER A 832 -5.67 -16.65 -19.81
CA SER A 832 -5.07 -16.19 -21.06
C SER A 832 -5.72 -14.90 -21.58
N SER A 833 -6.24 -14.03 -20.70
CA SER A 833 -6.74 -12.69 -21.08
C SER A 833 -5.70 -11.84 -21.83
N HIS A 834 -4.41 -12.15 -21.64
CA HIS A 834 -3.27 -11.53 -22.33
C HIS A 834 -2.95 -12.14 -23.70
N VAL A 835 -3.55 -13.27 -24.07
CA VAL A 835 -3.36 -13.92 -25.38
C VAL A 835 -4.43 -13.41 -26.32
N THR A 836 -4.13 -12.29 -26.97
CA THR A 836 -4.98 -11.65 -27.97
C THR A 836 -4.35 -11.67 -29.36
N PRO A 837 -5.15 -11.54 -30.42
CA PRO A 837 -4.64 -11.38 -31.79
C PRO A 837 -3.71 -10.18 -31.96
N ASP A 838 -3.92 -9.09 -31.21
CA ASP A 838 -3.03 -7.93 -31.22
C ASP A 838 -1.68 -8.24 -30.54
N ALA A 839 -1.66 -9.04 -29.47
CA ALA A 839 -0.42 -9.51 -28.85
C ALA A 839 0.35 -10.48 -29.78
N LEU A 840 -0.36 -11.26 -30.60
CA LEU A 840 0.26 -12.08 -31.65
C LEU A 840 0.88 -11.20 -32.74
N GLN A 841 0.21 -10.12 -33.15
CA GLN A 841 0.73 -9.17 -34.13
C GLN A 841 2.05 -8.52 -33.66
N THR A 842 2.16 -8.13 -32.38
CA THR A 842 3.41 -7.59 -31.84
C THR A 842 4.56 -8.60 -31.90
N LEU A 843 4.30 -9.87 -31.56
CA LEU A 843 5.31 -10.94 -31.65
C LEU A 843 5.76 -11.18 -33.10
N ILE A 844 4.83 -11.15 -34.05
CA ILE A 844 5.10 -11.27 -35.49
C ILE A 844 5.98 -10.12 -35.97
N ASP A 845 5.69 -8.89 -35.52
CA ASP A 845 6.45 -7.71 -35.92
C ASP A 845 7.88 -7.72 -35.39
N ASP A 846 8.08 -8.16 -34.14
CA ASP A 846 9.38 -8.32 -33.49
C ASP A 846 10.20 -9.46 -34.14
N CYS A 847 9.54 -10.59 -34.46
CA CYS A 847 10.17 -11.70 -35.18
C CYS A 847 10.59 -11.28 -36.60
N ALA A 848 9.74 -10.57 -37.34
CA ALA A 848 10.08 -10.07 -38.67
C ALA A 848 11.21 -9.03 -38.62
N GLN A 849 11.24 -8.15 -37.61
CA GLN A 849 12.31 -7.16 -37.44
C GLN A 849 13.65 -7.82 -37.08
N SER A 850 13.64 -8.85 -36.25
CA SER A 850 14.87 -9.60 -35.92
C SER A 850 15.41 -10.40 -37.10
N LEU A 851 14.55 -11.01 -37.90
CA LEU A 851 14.94 -11.64 -39.17
C LEU A 851 15.56 -10.64 -40.15
N GLU A 852 15.05 -9.41 -40.18
CA GLU A 852 15.62 -8.32 -40.97
C GLU A 852 17.01 -7.89 -40.45
N LYS A 853 17.21 -7.85 -39.12
CA LYS A 853 18.50 -7.52 -38.49
C LYS A 853 19.58 -8.57 -38.77
N CYS A 854 19.23 -9.87 -38.77
CA CYS A 854 20.17 -10.93 -39.12
C CYS A 854 20.30 -11.19 -40.62
N GLN A 855 19.70 -10.32 -41.46
CA GLN A 855 19.74 -10.43 -42.91
C GLN A 855 19.13 -11.75 -43.45
N LEU A 856 18.16 -12.35 -42.76
CA LEU A 856 17.41 -13.54 -43.22
C LEU A 856 16.07 -13.12 -43.84
N PHE A 857 16.15 -12.35 -44.93
CA PHE A 857 15.01 -11.67 -45.55
C PHE A 857 13.96 -12.62 -46.12
N GLU A 858 14.36 -13.83 -46.51
CA GLU A 858 13.49 -14.85 -47.11
C GLU A 858 12.51 -15.47 -46.11
N LEU A 859 12.87 -15.49 -44.82
CA LEU A 859 12.04 -16.06 -43.76
C LEU A 859 10.98 -15.08 -43.25
N ALA A 860 11.26 -13.78 -43.26
CA ALA A 860 10.37 -12.75 -42.71
C ALA A 860 8.96 -12.73 -43.38
N PRO A 861 8.82 -12.88 -44.71
CA PRO A 861 7.52 -13.02 -45.35
C PRO A 861 6.66 -14.18 -44.84
N HIS A 862 7.28 -15.30 -44.42
CA HIS A 862 6.53 -16.44 -43.90
C HIS A 862 5.88 -16.10 -42.55
N VAL A 863 6.59 -15.41 -41.64
CA VAL A 863 6.03 -14.96 -40.37
C VAL A 863 4.93 -13.91 -40.56
N LEU A 864 5.14 -12.95 -41.48
CA LEU A 864 4.16 -11.89 -41.75
C LEU A 864 2.85 -12.43 -42.34
N LYS A 865 2.89 -13.53 -43.11
CA LYS A 865 1.69 -14.12 -43.73
C LYS A 865 0.71 -14.74 -42.73
N VAL A 866 1.13 -15.00 -41.49
CA VAL A 866 0.29 -15.59 -40.43
C VAL A 866 -1.02 -14.81 -40.20
N MET A 867 -0.99 -13.49 -40.35
CA MET A 867 -2.14 -12.61 -40.08
C MET A 867 -3.01 -12.34 -41.30
N VAL A 868 -2.59 -12.75 -42.50
CA VAL A 868 -3.27 -12.40 -43.77
C VAL A 868 -4.71 -12.88 -43.79
N ALA A 869 -4.93 -14.18 -43.53
CA ALA A 869 -6.28 -14.75 -43.60
C ALA A 869 -7.26 -14.11 -42.60
N ARG A 870 -6.76 -13.68 -41.43
CA ARG A 870 -7.57 -12.96 -40.45
C ARG A 870 -7.92 -11.55 -40.92
N LEU A 871 -6.93 -10.79 -41.39
CA LEU A 871 -7.14 -9.42 -41.86
C LEU A 871 -8.06 -9.36 -43.09
N GLU A 872 -8.02 -10.40 -43.94
CA GLU A 872 -8.96 -10.58 -45.05
C GLU A 872 -10.39 -10.83 -44.56
N HIS A 873 -10.57 -11.69 -43.55
CA HIS A 873 -11.88 -11.96 -42.95
C HIS A 873 -12.45 -10.74 -42.20
N GLU A 874 -11.61 -9.94 -41.55
CA GLU A 874 -12.01 -8.71 -40.85
C GLU A 874 -12.20 -7.50 -41.79
N PHE A 875 -11.88 -7.63 -43.08
CA PHE A 875 -11.88 -6.55 -44.08
C PHE A 875 -11.01 -5.33 -43.71
N ASP A 876 -9.92 -5.50 -42.94
CA ASP A 876 -8.98 -4.41 -42.62
C ASP A 876 -7.97 -4.20 -43.76
N HIS A 877 -8.43 -3.55 -44.82
CA HIS A 877 -7.62 -3.27 -46.01
C HIS A 877 -6.40 -2.36 -45.73
N LYS A 878 -6.44 -1.56 -44.66
CA LYS A 878 -5.34 -0.65 -44.31
C LYS A 878 -4.16 -1.43 -43.75
N ARG A 879 -4.41 -2.30 -42.76
CA ARG A 879 -3.37 -3.18 -42.20
C ARG A 879 -2.86 -4.16 -43.26
N LEU A 880 -3.76 -4.70 -44.09
CA LEU A 880 -3.40 -5.62 -45.17
C LEU A 880 -2.45 -4.98 -46.20
N SER A 881 -2.72 -3.74 -46.64
CA SER A 881 -1.83 -3.00 -47.55
C SER A 881 -0.45 -2.75 -46.95
N ALA A 882 -0.38 -2.36 -45.67
CA ALA A 882 0.88 -2.16 -44.97
C ALA A 882 1.69 -3.45 -44.83
N LEU A 883 1.03 -4.58 -44.55
CA LEU A 883 1.64 -5.91 -44.45
C LEU A 883 2.23 -6.35 -45.79
N PHE A 884 1.49 -6.25 -46.89
CA PHE A 884 2.01 -6.58 -48.21
C PHE A 884 3.14 -5.66 -48.66
N ALA A 885 3.09 -4.36 -48.32
CA ALA A 885 4.20 -3.45 -48.55
C ALA A 885 5.46 -3.89 -47.78
N ARG A 886 5.32 -4.38 -46.54
CA ARG A 886 6.45 -4.92 -45.76
C ARG A 886 7.01 -6.21 -46.39
N ILE A 887 6.15 -7.14 -46.83
CA ILE A 887 6.55 -8.36 -47.54
C ILE A 887 7.34 -8.00 -48.82
N SER A 888 6.83 -7.05 -49.61
CA SER A 888 7.50 -6.58 -50.84
C SER A 888 8.90 -6.03 -50.55
N ARG A 889 9.04 -5.22 -49.48
CA ARG A 889 10.35 -4.71 -49.04
C ARG A 889 11.32 -5.83 -48.65
N MET A 890 10.86 -6.89 -47.97
CA MET A 890 11.73 -8.01 -47.60
C MET A 890 12.27 -8.74 -48.83
N HIS A 891 11.41 -9.00 -49.84
CA HIS A 891 11.85 -9.60 -51.10
C HIS A 891 12.81 -8.69 -51.88
N ALA A 892 12.58 -7.38 -51.90
CA ALA A 892 13.50 -6.42 -52.53
C ALA A 892 14.89 -6.46 -51.86
N ARG A 893 14.94 -6.50 -50.52
CA ARG A 893 16.20 -6.63 -49.77
C ARG A 893 16.90 -7.97 -50.00
N ALA A 894 16.16 -9.06 -50.15
CA ALA A 894 16.72 -10.36 -50.52
C ALA A 894 17.39 -10.29 -51.89
N LEU A 895 16.71 -9.72 -52.88
CA LEU A 895 17.24 -9.55 -54.23
C LEU A 895 18.49 -8.64 -54.26
N GLU A 896 18.48 -7.53 -53.52
CA GLU A 896 19.65 -6.66 -53.38
C GLU A 896 20.84 -7.41 -52.76
N ALA A 897 20.59 -8.25 -51.73
CA ALA A 897 21.63 -9.03 -51.09
C ALA A 897 22.24 -10.05 -52.06
N ASP A 898 21.41 -10.77 -52.82
CA ASP A 898 21.84 -11.74 -53.83
C ASP A 898 22.66 -11.08 -54.95
N LEU A 899 22.20 -9.94 -55.46
CA LEU A 899 22.91 -9.19 -56.51
C LEU A 899 24.22 -8.58 -56.02
N SER A 900 24.28 -8.16 -54.75
CA SER A 900 25.47 -7.53 -54.19
C SER A 900 26.61 -8.53 -53.91
N GLY A 901 26.28 -9.80 -53.62
CA GLY A 901 27.24 -10.81 -53.17
C GLY A 901 27.94 -10.48 -51.84
N ARG A 902 27.50 -9.45 -51.11
CA ARG A 902 28.14 -8.95 -49.88
C ARG A 902 27.54 -9.51 -48.59
N ARG A 903 26.49 -10.34 -48.70
CA ARG A 903 25.86 -11.01 -47.55
C ARG A 903 26.82 -12.06 -47.00
N LEU A 904 27.21 -11.90 -45.75
CA LEU A 904 28.08 -12.85 -45.05
C LEU A 904 27.21 -13.77 -44.19
N PHE A 905 27.17 -15.04 -44.56
CA PHE A 905 26.56 -16.08 -43.74
C PHE A 905 27.49 -16.48 -42.59
N ASP A 906 26.90 -17.12 -41.59
CA ASP A 906 27.58 -17.49 -40.36
C ASP A 906 28.56 -18.67 -40.56
N THR A 907 29.61 -18.68 -39.76
CA THR A 907 30.63 -19.74 -39.74
C THR A 907 30.27 -20.85 -38.77
N TYR A 908 30.61 -22.09 -39.14
CA TYR A 908 30.30 -23.28 -38.34
C TYR A 908 31.58 -24.01 -37.90
N PHE A 909 31.57 -24.49 -36.66
CA PHE A 909 32.69 -25.24 -36.08
C PHE A 909 32.19 -26.51 -35.43
N ARG A 910 32.84 -27.63 -35.74
CA ARG A 910 32.72 -28.86 -34.98
C ARG A 910 33.61 -28.77 -33.75
N VAL A 911 33.03 -29.00 -32.58
CA VAL A 911 33.72 -29.00 -31.29
C VAL A 911 33.42 -30.33 -30.61
N ALA A 912 34.44 -31.16 -30.47
CA ALA A 912 34.36 -32.44 -29.79
C ALA A 912 35.05 -32.35 -28.43
N HIS A 913 34.28 -32.60 -27.37
CA HIS A 913 34.76 -32.66 -26.00
C HIS A 913 35.13 -34.12 -25.69
N PHE A 914 36.40 -34.37 -25.40
CA PHE A 914 36.92 -35.67 -24.97
C PHE A 914 37.10 -35.68 -23.45
N GLY A 915 36.60 -36.70 -22.76
CA GLY A 915 36.60 -36.77 -21.29
C GLY A 915 35.69 -37.89 -20.74
N ALA A 916 35.06 -37.67 -19.58
CA ALA A 916 34.16 -38.66 -18.96
C ALA A 916 32.88 -38.94 -19.77
N GLN A 917 32.45 -37.98 -20.60
CA GLN A 917 31.37 -38.14 -21.58
C GLN A 917 31.84 -37.52 -22.89
N ASN A 918 32.15 -38.35 -23.88
CA ASN A 918 32.54 -37.87 -25.21
C ASN A 918 31.30 -37.32 -25.93
N GLN A 919 31.27 -36.00 -26.15
CA GLN A 919 30.16 -35.32 -26.82
C GLN A 919 30.68 -34.41 -27.92
N GLU A 920 29.98 -34.43 -29.05
CA GLU A 920 30.33 -33.67 -30.25
C GLU A 920 29.19 -32.73 -30.64
N TYR A 921 29.54 -31.46 -30.90
CA TYR A 921 28.59 -30.41 -31.21
C TYR A 921 29.02 -29.66 -32.46
N VAL A 922 28.04 -29.13 -33.19
CA VAL A 922 28.27 -28.07 -34.17
C VAL A 922 27.89 -26.73 -33.53
N TYR A 923 28.83 -25.80 -33.53
CA TYR A 923 28.68 -24.42 -33.06
C TYR A 923 28.46 -23.50 -34.26
N ARG A 924 27.51 -22.58 -34.13
CA ARG A 924 27.23 -21.50 -35.08
C ARG A 924 27.75 -20.18 -34.53
N GLU A 925 28.63 -19.51 -35.27
CA GLU A 925 29.23 -18.24 -34.88
C GLU A 925 28.99 -17.15 -35.92
N ALA A 926 28.72 -15.94 -35.44
CA ALA A 926 28.19 -14.87 -36.26
C ALA A 926 29.22 -14.37 -37.29
N LYS A 927 28.76 -14.18 -38.53
CA LYS A 927 29.54 -13.66 -39.66
C LYS A 927 30.75 -14.56 -39.96
N VAL A 928 31.95 -13.97 -40.03
CA VAL A 928 33.19 -14.66 -40.39
C VAL A 928 34.08 -14.71 -39.15
N MET A 929 33.91 -15.75 -38.33
CA MET A 929 34.84 -16.05 -37.25
C MET A 929 35.95 -16.96 -37.77
N SER A 930 37.19 -16.68 -37.37
CA SER A 930 38.33 -17.54 -37.69
C SER A 930 38.47 -18.70 -36.69
N LEU A 931 39.13 -19.79 -37.11
CA LEU A 931 39.42 -20.92 -36.22
C LEU A 931 40.21 -20.48 -34.98
N ALA A 932 41.16 -19.56 -35.14
CA ALA A 932 41.97 -19.02 -34.04
C ALA A 932 41.14 -18.25 -33.00
N GLU A 933 40.18 -17.44 -33.46
CA GLU A 933 39.25 -16.72 -32.58
C GLU A 933 38.33 -17.68 -31.83
N MET A 934 37.83 -18.72 -32.50
CA MET A 934 37.01 -19.76 -31.87
C MET A 934 37.79 -20.55 -30.82
N THR A 935 39.02 -20.97 -31.14
CA THR A 935 39.92 -21.63 -30.17
C THR A 935 40.20 -20.73 -28.97
N SER A 936 40.45 -19.43 -29.18
CA SER A 936 40.65 -18.46 -28.10
C SER A 936 39.40 -18.27 -27.24
N LYS A 937 38.21 -18.23 -27.87
CA LYS A 937 36.91 -18.14 -27.20
C LYS A 937 36.65 -19.35 -26.32
N LEU A 938 36.89 -20.56 -26.82
CA LEU A 938 36.75 -21.79 -26.06
C LEU A 938 37.79 -21.90 -24.94
N GLN A 939 39.02 -21.41 -25.14
CA GLN A 939 40.07 -21.42 -24.10
C GLN A 939 39.68 -20.55 -22.90
N LYS A 940 38.99 -19.43 -23.16
CA LYS A 940 38.43 -18.57 -22.10
C LYS A 940 37.28 -19.25 -21.34
N LEU A 941 36.46 -20.04 -22.04
CA LEU A 941 35.31 -20.74 -21.46
C LEU A 941 35.73 -21.99 -20.67
N HIS A 942 36.75 -22.71 -21.14
CA HIS A 942 37.27 -23.93 -20.53
C HIS A 942 38.78 -23.79 -20.24
N PRO A 943 39.17 -23.02 -19.19
CA PRO A 943 40.58 -22.77 -18.89
C PRO A 943 41.36 -24.04 -18.51
N SER A 944 40.67 -25.11 -18.08
CA SER A 944 41.26 -26.38 -17.66
C SER A 944 41.42 -27.41 -18.78
N ALA A 945 40.87 -27.17 -19.98
CA ALA A 945 40.93 -28.11 -21.09
C ALA A 945 42.03 -27.73 -22.10
N THR A 946 42.68 -28.74 -22.67
CA THR A 946 43.63 -28.55 -23.77
C THR A 946 42.87 -28.47 -25.09
N ILE A 947 42.98 -27.33 -25.79
CA ILE A 947 42.27 -27.13 -27.05
C ILE A 947 43.20 -27.39 -28.22
N VAL A 948 42.81 -28.33 -29.08
CA VAL A 948 43.57 -28.73 -30.26
C VAL A 948 42.79 -28.39 -31.51
N SER A 949 43.47 -27.77 -32.48
CA SER A 949 42.89 -27.49 -33.80
C SER A 949 43.27 -28.61 -34.78
N ASP A 950 42.31 -29.07 -35.57
CA ASP A 950 42.51 -29.98 -36.71
C ASP A 950 43.35 -31.26 -36.44
N CYS A 951 43.19 -31.91 -35.27
CA CYS A 951 43.78 -33.25 -35.00
C CYS A 951 42.81 -34.37 -35.42
N ASP A 952 43.39 -35.50 -35.82
CA ASP A 952 42.68 -36.77 -35.88
C ASP A 952 42.16 -37.18 -34.50
N SER A 953 40.97 -37.77 -34.43
CA SER A 953 40.39 -38.24 -33.16
C SER A 953 41.27 -39.28 -32.44
N ASP A 954 42.22 -39.89 -33.14
CA ASP A 954 43.10 -40.95 -32.65
C ASP A 954 44.39 -40.41 -31.96
N CYS A 955 44.70 -39.10 -32.08
CA CYS A 955 45.93 -38.51 -31.53
C CYS A 955 45.83 -37.94 -30.09
N VAL A 956 44.71 -38.16 -29.38
CA VAL A 956 44.39 -37.38 -28.17
C VAL A 956 44.13 -38.27 -26.94
N THR A 957 44.90 -38.08 -25.86
CA THR A 957 44.65 -38.66 -24.53
C THR A 957 44.47 -37.57 -23.47
N ASP A 958 43.50 -37.79 -22.56
CA ASP A 958 42.99 -36.93 -21.48
C ASP A 958 42.34 -35.57 -21.87
N SER A 959 41.39 -35.11 -21.03
CA SER A 959 40.40 -34.02 -21.18
C SER A 959 40.74 -32.90 -22.20
N ALA A 960 40.48 -33.15 -23.48
CA ALA A 960 40.81 -32.24 -24.59
C ALA A 960 39.56 -31.81 -25.37
N ILE A 961 39.62 -30.63 -25.99
CA ILE A 961 38.58 -30.11 -26.87
C ILE A 961 39.18 -29.98 -28.28
N VAL A 962 38.63 -30.71 -29.24
CA VAL A 962 39.06 -30.63 -30.65
C VAL A 962 38.11 -29.72 -31.42
N VAL A 963 38.67 -28.71 -32.08
CA VAL A 963 37.92 -27.74 -32.87
C VAL A 963 38.30 -27.88 -34.35
N THR A 964 37.29 -27.99 -35.21
CA THR A 964 37.44 -28.14 -36.66
C THR A 964 36.46 -27.22 -37.38
N HIS A 965 36.91 -26.47 -38.37
CA HIS A 965 36.01 -25.67 -39.19
C HIS A 965 35.18 -26.57 -40.11
N VAL A 966 33.85 -26.36 -40.16
CA VAL A 966 32.93 -27.14 -40.98
C VAL A 966 32.09 -26.23 -41.88
N ILE A 967 31.67 -26.74 -43.03
CA ILE A 967 30.85 -26.00 -44.00
C ILE A 967 29.50 -26.71 -44.13
N PRO A 968 28.37 -25.98 -44.25
CA PRO A 968 27.08 -26.61 -44.54
C PRO A 968 27.11 -27.50 -45.79
N PHE A 969 26.54 -28.70 -45.69
CA PHE A 969 26.49 -29.68 -46.77
C PHE A 969 25.05 -29.87 -47.24
N ALA A 970 24.70 -29.20 -48.35
CA ALA A 970 23.39 -29.29 -48.99
C ALA A 970 23.56 -29.57 -50.49
N ALA A 971 23.34 -30.82 -50.91
CA ALA A 971 23.53 -31.25 -52.30
C ALA A 971 22.53 -30.61 -53.27
N ASP A 972 21.30 -30.34 -52.81
CA ASP A 972 20.19 -29.85 -53.64
C ASP A 972 19.95 -28.32 -53.54
N ALA A 973 20.88 -27.56 -52.95
CA ALA A 973 20.71 -26.13 -52.71
C ALA A 973 20.74 -25.33 -54.02
N ARG A 974 19.70 -24.52 -54.27
CA ARG A 974 19.56 -23.74 -55.52
C ARG A 974 20.24 -22.38 -55.46
N ASN A 975 20.34 -21.81 -54.27
CA ASN A 975 20.97 -20.52 -54.02
C ASN A 975 21.83 -20.56 -52.74
N ASP A 976 22.60 -19.50 -52.52
CA ASP A 976 23.49 -19.41 -51.35
C ASP A 976 22.71 -19.35 -50.03
N PHE A 977 21.46 -18.88 -50.04
CA PHE A 977 20.59 -18.92 -48.87
C PHE A 977 20.22 -20.35 -48.44
N GLU A 978 19.69 -21.17 -49.34
CA GLU A 978 19.31 -22.58 -49.08
C GLU A 978 20.51 -23.43 -48.69
N ARG A 979 21.73 -23.04 -49.11
CA ARG A 979 22.96 -23.71 -48.70
C ARG A 979 23.31 -23.46 -47.22
N ASN A 980 22.87 -22.34 -46.64
CA ASN A 980 23.29 -21.92 -45.29
C ASN A 980 22.16 -21.92 -44.25
N VAL A 981 20.89 -21.92 -44.68
CA VAL A 981 19.72 -21.80 -43.79
C VAL A 981 18.83 -23.03 -43.92
N GLY A 982 18.36 -23.55 -42.78
CA GLY A 982 17.61 -24.81 -42.74
C GLY A 982 18.52 -26.03 -42.90
N VAL A 983 19.79 -25.93 -42.45
CA VAL A 983 20.81 -26.97 -42.61
C VAL A 983 21.04 -27.75 -41.33
N ASN A 984 21.16 -29.07 -41.44
CA ASN A 984 21.55 -29.96 -40.33
C ASN A 984 22.75 -30.86 -40.65
N ARG A 985 23.30 -30.76 -41.88
CA ARG A 985 24.47 -31.52 -42.33
C ARG A 985 25.65 -30.60 -42.56
N PHE A 986 26.83 -31.01 -42.10
CA PHE A 986 28.06 -30.22 -42.16
C PHE A 986 29.21 -31.11 -42.64
N VAL A 987 30.08 -30.57 -43.49
CA VAL A 987 31.21 -31.31 -44.04
C VAL A 987 32.53 -30.62 -43.69
N PHE A 988 33.54 -31.42 -43.37
CA PHE A 988 34.93 -30.99 -43.37
C PHE A 988 35.81 -32.02 -44.06
N GLU A 989 36.95 -31.56 -44.54
CA GLU A 989 37.87 -32.36 -45.34
C GLU A 989 39.27 -32.30 -44.76
N GLN A 990 39.96 -33.44 -44.73
CA GLN A 990 41.31 -33.57 -44.20
C GLN A 990 42.20 -34.33 -45.17
N ARG A 991 43.42 -33.86 -45.35
CA ARG A 991 44.42 -34.51 -46.21
C ARG A 991 45.10 -35.65 -45.46
N ILE A 992 45.12 -36.84 -46.04
CA ILE A 992 45.79 -38.03 -45.49
C ILE A 992 47.00 -38.36 -46.36
N ARG A 993 48.12 -38.68 -45.71
CA ARG A 993 49.35 -39.15 -46.36
C ARG A 993 49.77 -40.49 -45.76
N HIS A 994 50.24 -41.41 -46.60
CA HIS A 994 50.98 -42.58 -46.13
C HIS A 994 52.45 -42.20 -45.92
N GLU A 995 53.01 -42.54 -44.75
CA GLU A 995 54.32 -42.06 -44.25
C GLU A 995 55.53 -42.33 -45.17
N THR A 996 55.40 -43.23 -46.15
CA THR A 996 56.49 -43.68 -47.03
C THR A 996 56.60 -42.95 -48.37
N ALA A 997 55.66 -42.05 -48.70
CA ALA A 997 55.67 -41.31 -49.96
C ALA A 997 55.95 -39.82 -49.70
N GLY A 998 56.96 -39.25 -50.37
CA GLY A 998 57.29 -37.82 -50.29
C GLY A 998 56.14 -36.89 -50.72
N ASN A 999 56.40 -35.57 -50.85
CA ASN A 999 55.43 -34.51 -51.19
C ASN A 999 54.78 -34.62 -52.61
N SER A 1000 54.65 -35.81 -53.18
CA SER A 1000 54.05 -36.05 -54.49
C SER A 1000 52.53 -36.05 -54.43
N VAL A 1001 51.92 -35.48 -55.48
CA VAL A 1001 50.45 -35.43 -55.65
C VAL A 1001 49.84 -36.83 -55.80
N ALA A 1002 50.63 -37.81 -56.24
CA ALA A 1002 50.19 -39.20 -56.47
C ALA A 1002 49.90 -40.01 -55.20
N SER A 1003 50.33 -39.55 -54.01
CA SER A 1003 50.11 -40.25 -52.73
C SER A 1003 49.09 -39.55 -51.82
N GLN A 1004 48.55 -38.41 -52.25
CA GLN A 1004 47.66 -37.58 -51.44
C GLN A 1004 46.22 -38.11 -51.48
N HIS A 1005 45.72 -38.57 -50.34
CA HIS A 1005 44.31 -38.94 -50.17
C HIS A 1005 43.55 -37.80 -49.46
N LYS A 1006 42.23 -37.73 -49.64
CA LYS A 1006 41.37 -36.76 -48.93
C LYS A 1006 40.24 -37.47 -48.21
N ARG A 1007 40.15 -37.31 -46.89
CA ARG A 1007 39.02 -37.78 -46.08
C ARG A 1007 37.98 -36.69 -45.99
N ARG A 1008 36.76 -36.98 -46.40
CA ARG A 1008 35.58 -36.12 -46.30
C ARG A 1008 34.64 -36.69 -45.24
N VAL A 1009 34.37 -35.92 -44.20
CA VAL A 1009 33.52 -36.31 -43.07
C VAL A 1009 32.26 -35.44 -43.08
N VAL A 1010 31.10 -36.08 -43.15
CA VAL A 1010 29.79 -35.43 -43.08
C VAL A 1010 29.15 -35.71 -41.73
N LEU A 1011 28.84 -34.66 -40.99
CA LEU A 1011 28.22 -34.67 -39.67
C LEU A 1011 26.74 -34.30 -39.81
N ARG A 1012 25.86 -34.99 -39.09
CA ARG A 1012 24.43 -34.66 -38.98
C ARG A 1012 24.09 -34.29 -37.54
N THR A 1013 23.43 -33.15 -37.38
CA THR A 1013 22.99 -32.62 -36.09
C THR A 1013 21.55 -33.02 -35.78
N SER A 1014 21.16 -32.95 -34.49
CA SER A 1014 19.81 -33.29 -34.03
C SER A 1014 18.73 -32.34 -34.54
N ASN A 1015 19.05 -31.04 -34.62
CA ASN A 1015 18.15 -29.96 -35.03
C ASN A 1015 18.76 -29.15 -36.19
N TRP A 1016 17.94 -28.41 -36.92
CA TRP A 1016 18.37 -27.61 -38.07
C TRP A 1016 18.77 -26.20 -37.65
N PHE A 1017 19.82 -25.64 -38.26
CA PHE A 1017 20.23 -24.25 -38.04
C PHE A 1017 19.55 -23.26 -39.00
N PRO A 1018 19.19 -22.04 -38.56
CA PRO A 1018 19.26 -21.55 -37.17
C PRO A 1018 18.24 -22.22 -36.24
N PHE A 1019 18.59 -22.36 -34.96
CA PHE A 1019 17.74 -22.95 -33.91
C PHE A 1019 17.64 -22.01 -32.70
N CYS A 1020 16.90 -22.40 -31.64
CA CYS A 1020 16.79 -21.66 -30.38
C CYS A 1020 18.11 -21.61 -29.59
N VAL A 1021 19.12 -22.39 -29.96
CA VAL A 1021 20.46 -22.40 -29.34
C VAL A 1021 21.56 -22.41 -30.42
N LYS A 1022 22.72 -21.86 -30.08
CA LYS A 1022 23.87 -21.70 -31.01
C LYS A 1022 24.69 -22.97 -31.24
N ARG A 1023 24.58 -23.96 -30.34
CA ARG A 1023 25.26 -25.25 -30.49
C ARG A 1023 24.25 -26.38 -30.44
N VAL A 1024 24.44 -27.38 -31.29
CA VAL A 1024 23.51 -28.51 -31.45
C VAL A 1024 24.33 -29.80 -31.50
N PRO A 1025 23.93 -30.87 -30.78
CA PRO A 1025 24.68 -32.11 -30.74
C PRO A 1025 24.64 -32.85 -32.08
N VAL A 1026 25.77 -33.48 -32.42
CA VAL A 1026 25.92 -34.37 -33.58
C VAL A 1026 25.37 -35.75 -33.23
N VAL A 1027 24.52 -36.28 -34.11
CA VAL A 1027 23.80 -37.56 -33.94
C VAL A 1027 24.35 -38.64 -34.88
N GLN A 1028 24.89 -38.25 -36.04
CA GLN A 1028 25.38 -39.19 -37.05
C GLN A 1028 26.65 -38.65 -37.73
N ARG A 1029 27.59 -39.54 -38.05
CA ARG A 1029 28.85 -39.25 -38.74
C ARG A 1029 29.05 -40.22 -39.91
N GLU A 1030 29.33 -39.67 -41.09
CA GLU A 1030 29.58 -40.42 -42.33
C GLU A 1030 30.98 -40.05 -42.85
N GLU A 1031 31.82 -41.03 -43.15
CA GLU A 1031 33.19 -40.81 -43.62
C GLU A 1031 33.42 -41.42 -45.00
N THR A 1032 34.06 -40.66 -45.89
CA THR A 1032 34.41 -41.08 -47.25
C THR A 1032 35.88 -40.72 -47.52
N ILE A 1033 36.66 -41.67 -48.05
CA ILE A 1033 38.08 -41.45 -48.41
C ILE A 1033 38.19 -41.41 -49.93
N LEU A 1034 38.67 -40.28 -50.45
CA LEU A 1034 38.93 -40.05 -51.86
C LEU A 1034 40.35 -40.49 -52.21
N SER A 1035 40.47 -41.26 -53.28
CA SER A 1035 41.73 -41.69 -53.88
C SER A 1035 42.48 -40.50 -54.51
N PRO A 1036 43.80 -40.59 -54.77
CA PRO A 1036 44.58 -39.46 -55.27
C PRO A 1036 44.10 -38.89 -56.61
N ILE A 1037 43.55 -39.73 -57.50
CA ILE A 1037 42.95 -39.27 -58.76
C ILE A 1037 41.61 -38.55 -58.52
N GLU A 1038 40.79 -39.02 -57.57
CA GLU A 1038 39.55 -38.35 -57.19
C GLU A 1038 39.83 -37.01 -56.48
N VAL A 1039 40.91 -36.91 -55.71
CA VAL A 1039 41.39 -35.64 -55.14
C VAL A 1039 41.77 -34.66 -56.25
N ALA A 1040 42.47 -35.13 -57.28
CA ALA A 1040 42.81 -34.31 -58.44
C ALA A 1040 41.57 -33.83 -59.19
N ILE A 1041 40.59 -34.71 -59.41
CA ILE A 1041 39.30 -34.35 -60.04
C ILE A 1041 38.58 -33.31 -59.19
N ASP A 1042 38.43 -33.53 -57.89
CA ASP A 1042 37.69 -32.63 -56.99
C ASP A 1042 38.37 -31.25 -56.86
N GLU A 1043 39.70 -31.19 -56.73
CA GLU A 1043 40.44 -29.92 -56.71
C GLU A 1043 40.38 -29.18 -58.07
N MET A 1044 40.42 -29.92 -59.18
CA MET A 1044 40.27 -29.34 -60.53
C MET A 1044 38.83 -28.88 -60.83
N GLU A 1045 37.81 -29.63 -60.39
CA GLU A 1045 36.40 -29.24 -60.49
C GLU A 1045 36.13 -27.99 -59.66
N ALA A 1046 36.68 -27.92 -58.44
CA ALA A 1046 36.60 -26.70 -57.62
C ALA A 1046 37.25 -25.50 -58.32
N ARG A 1047 38.37 -25.71 -59.03
CA ARG A 1047 39.05 -24.65 -59.80
C ARG A 1047 38.25 -24.21 -61.02
N VAL A 1048 37.64 -25.15 -61.75
CA VAL A 1048 36.71 -24.90 -62.86
C VAL A 1048 35.54 -24.07 -62.36
N GLN A 1049 34.87 -24.49 -61.28
CA GLN A 1049 33.75 -23.75 -60.71
C GLN A 1049 34.16 -22.34 -60.25
N ALA A 1050 35.35 -22.18 -59.67
CA ALA A 1050 35.86 -20.86 -59.31
C ALA A 1050 36.02 -19.97 -60.56
N LEU A 1051 36.62 -20.48 -61.64
CA LEU A 1051 36.74 -19.74 -62.90
C LEU A 1051 35.37 -19.43 -63.54
N GLU A 1052 34.40 -20.35 -63.48
CA GLU A 1052 33.04 -20.08 -63.96
C GLU A 1052 32.37 -18.94 -63.21
N ARG A 1053 32.46 -18.91 -61.88
CA ARG A 1053 31.89 -17.82 -61.07
C ARG A 1053 32.54 -16.49 -61.41
N VAL A 1054 33.87 -16.45 -61.53
CA VAL A 1054 34.59 -15.19 -61.76
C VAL A 1054 34.53 -14.72 -63.21
N THR A 1055 34.30 -15.61 -64.18
CA THR A 1055 34.02 -15.21 -65.57
C THR A 1055 32.59 -14.71 -65.80
N GLN A 1056 31.70 -14.92 -64.82
CA GLN A 1056 30.36 -14.33 -64.78
C GLN A 1056 30.34 -13.01 -63.98
N ALA A 1057 31.21 -12.87 -62.98
CA ALA A 1057 31.38 -11.66 -62.19
C ALA A 1057 32.32 -10.66 -62.89
N ASN A 1058 31.90 -9.41 -63.09
CA ASN A 1058 32.74 -8.35 -63.69
C ASN A 1058 33.81 -7.78 -62.72
N ASP A 1059 34.41 -8.60 -61.85
CA ASP A 1059 35.46 -8.18 -60.91
C ASP A 1059 36.86 -8.53 -61.46
N VAL A 1060 37.54 -7.51 -61.99
CA VAL A 1060 38.87 -7.62 -62.60
C VAL A 1060 39.91 -8.16 -61.62
N LYS A 1061 39.88 -7.76 -60.34
CA LYS A 1061 40.91 -8.16 -59.37
C LYS A 1061 40.74 -9.62 -58.97
N HIS A 1062 39.51 -10.04 -58.72
CA HIS A 1062 39.22 -11.43 -58.39
C HIS A 1062 39.49 -12.35 -59.60
N LEU A 1063 39.15 -11.89 -60.82
CA LEU A 1063 39.47 -12.59 -62.07
C LEU A 1063 40.97 -12.80 -62.22
N GLN A 1064 41.76 -11.74 -62.04
CA GLN A 1064 43.22 -11.82 -62.12
C GLN A 1064 43.80 -12.76 -61.05
N LEU A 1065 43.31 -12.70 -59.81
CA LEU A 1065 43.78 -13.57 -58.72
C LEU A 1065 43.56 -15.07 -59.03
N VAL A 1066 42.35 -15.45 -59.43
CA VAL A 1066 42.01 -16.85 -59.73
C VAL A 1066 42.71 -17.32 -61.00
N LEU A 1067 42.76 -16.48 -62.04
CA LEU A 1067 43.40 -16.79 -63.32
C LEU A 1067 44.92 -16.94 -63.17
N GLN A 1068 45.59 -16.02 -62.49
CA GLN A 1068 47.02 -16.10 -62.20
C GLN A 1068 47.34 -17.36 -61.39
N GLY A 1069 46.57 -17.62 -60.33
CA GLY A 1069 46.75 -18.82 -59.52
C GLY A 1069 46.48 -20.13 -60.27
N SER A 1070 45.81 -20.08 -61.41
CA SER A 1070 45.46 -21.25 -62.23
C SER A 1070 46.49 -21.51 -63.33
N VAL A 1071 46.99 -20.46 -63.98
CA VAL A 1071 47.87 -20.56 -65.16
C VAL A 1071 49.34 -20.30 -64.82
N HIS A 1072 49.61 -19.38 -63.91
CA HIS A 1072 50.95 -18.92 -63.56
C HIS A 1072 51.26 -19.24 -62.10
N VAL A 1073 51.25 -20.53 -61.76
CA VAL A 1073 51.42 -21.01 -60.38
C VAL A 1073 52.89 -20.90 -59.96
N THR A 1074 53.18 -20.23 -58.84
CA THR A 1074 54.55 -19.95 -58.37
C THR A 1074 54.96 -20.70 -57.10
N VAL A 1075 54.00 -21.16 -56.30
CA VAL A 1075 54.25 -21.76 -54.96
C VAL A 1075 53.80 -23.21 -54.86
N ASN A 1076 52.69 -23.59 -55.52
CA ASN A 1076 52.15 -24.95 -55.52
C ASN A 1076 52.54 -25.70 -56.80
N CYS A 1077 52.40 -27.03 -56.83
CA CYS A 1077 52.78 -27.88 -57.99
C CYS A 1077 51.98 -27.58 -59.29
N GLY A 1078 50.89 -26.80 -59.20
CA GLY A 1078 50.09 -26.35 -60.34
C GLY A 1078 49.21 -27.43 -60.99
N PRO A 1079 48.21 -27.05 -61.82
CA PRO A 1079 47.31 -28.02 -62.48
C PRO A 1079 48.05 -29.06 -63.35
N ILE A 1080 49.20 -28.68 -63.92
CA ILE A 1080 50.00 -29.57 -64.75
C ILE A 1080 50.57 -30.76 -63.97
N ALA A 1081 50.76 -30.65 -62.64
CA ALA A 1081 51.21 -31.77 -61.81
C ALA A 1081 50.17 -32.90 -61.75
N TYR A 1082 48.86 -32.58 -61.74
CA TYR A 1082 47.81 -33.61 -61.83
C TYR A 1082 47.81 -34.29 -63.20
N ALA A 1083 47.97 -33.51 -64.27
CA ALA A 1083 48.13 -34.04 -65.62
C ALA A 1083 49.41 -34.89 -65.76
N ASN A 1084 50.47 -34.59 -65.00
CA ASN A 1084 51.71 -35.37 -64.97
C ASN A 1084 51.60 -36.66 -64.16
N ALA A 1085 50.89 -36.64 -63.04
CA ALA A 1085 50.74 -37.78 -62.16
C ALA A 1085 49.70 -38.81 -62.64
N PHE A 1086 48.60 -38.35 -63.25
CA PHE A 1086 47.43 -39.21 -63.51
C PHE A 1086 47.06 -39.35 -64.99
N LEU A 1087 47.43 -38.43 -65.88
CA LEU A 1087 47.16 -38.58 -67.32
C LEU A 1087 48.35 -39.28 -67.99
N ARG A 1088 48.23 -40.61 -68.17
CA ARG A 1088 49.22 -41.47 -68.83
C ARG A 1088 49.22 -41.32 -70.36
N GLY A 1089 50.34 -41.72 -70.98
CA GLY A 1089 50.50 -41.85 -72.43
C GLY A 1089 49.73 -43.03 -73.01
N ALA A 1090 49.61 -43.07 -74.34
CA ALA A 1090 48.55 -43.73 -75.11
C ALA A 1090 48.45 -45.28 -75.10
N ASP A 1091 49.16 -46.01 -74.24
CA ASP A 1091 49.32 -47.48 -74.35
C ASP A 1091 48.47 -48.33 -73.36
N GLU A 1092 47.67 -47.74 -72.46
CA GLU A 1092 46.79 -48.46 -71.51
C GLU A 1092 45.31 -48.01 -71.63
N PRO A 1093 44.31 -48.89 -71.34
CA PRO A 1093 42.90 -48.52 -71.35
C PRO A 1093 42.59 -47.50 -70.24
N GLU A 1094 41.96 -46.38 -70.61
CA GLU A 1094 41.63 -45.32 -69.67
C GLU A 1094 40.59 -45.76 -68.64
N THR A 1095 40.80 -45.37 -67.39
CA THR A 1095 39.78 -45.53 -66.34
C THR A 1095 38.71 -44.43 -66.43
N GLU A 1096 37.51 -44.70 -65.93
CA GLU A 1096 36.41 -43.70 -65.89
C GLU A 1096 36.84 -42.38 -65.21
N ALA A 1097 37.66 -42.48 -64.16
CA ALA A 1097 38.23 -41.34 -63.46
C ALA A 1097 39.21 -40.52 -64.32
N GLU A 1098 40.03 -41.17 -65.16
CA GLU A 1098 40.92 -40.48 -66.11
C GLU A 1098 40.11 -39.74 -67.19
N THR A 1099 39.06 -40.36 -67.73
CA THR A 1099 38.17 -39.72 -68.70
C THR A 1099 37.45 -38.51 -68.09
N ARG A 1100 36.99 -38.62 -66.84
CA ARG A 1100 36.40 -37.49 -66.09
C ARG A 1100 37.43 -36.38 -65.88
N LEU A 1101 38.65 -36.71 -65.46
CA LEU A 1101 39.73 -35.73 -65.27
C LEU A 1101 40.08 -34.99 -66.57
N ARG A 1102 40.17 -35.70 -67.71
CA ARG A 1102 40.36 -35.07 -69.04
C ARG A 1102 39.23 -34.11 -69.38
N THR A 1103 37.99 -34.49 -69.11
CA THR A 1103 36.80 -33.64 -69.34
C THR A 1103 36.86 -32.37 -68.52
N VAL A 1104 37.25 -32.47 -67.24
CA VAL A 1104 37.44 -31.31 -66.35
C VAL A 1104 38.58 -30.42 -66.84
N PHE A 1105 39.70 -30.99 -67.30
CA PHE A 1105 40.80 -30.23 -67.91
C PHE A 1105 40.39 -29.50 -69.20
N ALA A 1106 39.61 -30.14 -70.07
CA ALA A 1106 39.10 -29.51 -71.28
C ALA A 1106 38.24 -28.28 -70.94
N ARG A 1107 37.33 -28.43 -69.96
CA ARG A 1107 36.52 -27.33 -69.45
C ARG A 1107 37.36 -26.22 -68.80
N PHE A 1108 38.38 -26.60 -68.03
CA PHE A 1108 39.31 -25.67 -67.40
C PHE A 1108 40.07 -24.81 -68.41
N VAL A 1109 40.55 -25.40 -69.51
CA VAL A 1109 41.25 -24.68 -70.58
C VAL A 1109 40.30 -23.70 -71.28
N GLU A 1110 39.08 -24.12 -71.62
CA GLU A 1110 38.04 -23.27 -72.22
C GLU A 1110 37.77 -22.04 -71.35
N LEU A 1111 37.62 -22.24 -70.03
CA LEU A 1111 37.35 -21.16 -69.09
C LEU A 1111 38.53 -20.24 -68.85
N CYS A 1112 39.77 -20.77 -68.80
CA CYS A 1112 40.97 -19.95 -68.74
C CYS A 1112 41.10 -19.04 -69.97
N GLU A 1113 40.80 -19.56 -71.16
CA GLU A 1113 40.82 -18.77 -72.39
C GLU A 1113 39.75 -17.67 -72.36
N ARG A 1114 38.52 -18.01 -71.94
CA ARG A 1114 37.44 -17.03 -71.75
C ARG A 1114 37.82 -15.97 -70.70
N ALA A 1115 38.43 -16.37 -69.60
CA ALA A 1115 38.90 -15.49 -68.53
C ALA A 1115 40.00 -14.54 -69.01
N LEU A 1116 40.94 -15.01 -69.83
CA LEU A 1116 41.96 -14.16 -70.46
C LEU A 1116 41.31 -13.13 -71.39
N ARG A 1117 40.39 -13.53 -72.28
CA ARG A 1117 39.68 -12.60 -73.17
C ARG A 1117 38.87 -11.55 -72.40
N LEU A 1118 38.26 -11.93 -71.27
CA LEU A 1118 37.57 -10.99 -70.39
C LEU A 1118 38.55 -10.04 -69.70
N ASN A 1119 39.67 -10.56 -69.18
CA ASN A 1119 40.71 -9.75 -68.57
C ASN A 1119 41.29 -8.73 -69.57
N GLU A 1120 41.55 -9.12 -70.82
CA GLU A 1120 42.03 -8.25 -71.90
C GLU A 1120 41.10 -7.04 -72.14
N ARG A 1121 39.79 -7.23 -72.03
CA ARG A 1121 38.79 -6.16 -72.20
C ARG A 1121 38.68 -5.23 -71.00
N LEU A 1122 39.05 -5.70 -69.81
CA LEU A 1122 38.81 -5.01 -68.54
C LEU A 1122 40.05 -4.30 -67.98
N ILE A 1123 41.25 -4.63 -68.47
CA ILE A 1123 42.52 -4.06 -68.01
C ILE A 1123 42.76 -2.64 -68.53
N LYS A 1124 43.61 -1.89 -67.81
CA LYS A 1124 44.13 -0.58 -68.20
C LYS A 1124 45.57 -0.71 -68.73
N ALA A 1125 46.12 0.36 -69.30
CA ALA A 1125 47.42 0.36 -69.97
C ALA A 1125 48.60 -0.08 -69.07
N ASP A 1126 48.51 0.13 -67.76
CA ASP A 1126 49.49 -0.28 -66.75
C ASP A 1126 49.55 -1.81 -66.51
N GLN A 1127 48.53 -2.56 -66.95
CA GLN A 1127 48.44 -4.02 -66.75
C GLN A 1127 48.66 -4.83 -68.04
N LEU A 1128 49.00 -4.19 -69.17
CA LEU A 1128 49.22 -4.86 -70.45
C LEU A 1128 50.38 -5.87 -70.41
N GLU A 1129 51.49 -5.52 -69.75
CA GLU A 1129 52.63 -6.42 -69.58
C GLU A 1129 52.27 -7.64 -68.72
N TYR A 1130 51.53 -7.41 -67.63
CA TYR A 1130 51.04 -8.48 -66.75
C TYR A 1130 50.08 -9.43 -67.50
N HIS A 1131 49.16 -8.90 -68.28
CA HIS A 1131 48.26 -9.69 -69.12
C HIS A 1131 49.02 -10.51 -70.18
N SER A 1132 50.02 -9.90 -70.82
CA SER A 1132 50.87 -10.58 -71.81
C SER A 1132 51.64 -11.74 -71.18
N SER A 1133 52.14 -11.57 -69.95
CA SER A 1133 52.78 -12.65 -69.18
C SER A 1133 51.81 -13.81 -68.89
N LEU A 1134 50.58 -13.52 -68.46
CA LEU A 1134 49.55 -14.53 -68.22
C LEU A 1134 49.17 -15.29 -69.51
N LYS A 1135 49.08 -14.58 -70.64
CA LYS A 1135 48.79 -15.18 -71.95
C LYS A 1135 49.91 -16.13 -72.39
N THR A 1136 51.17 -15.71 -72.28
CA THR A 1136 52.34 -16.57 -72.59
C THR A 1136 52.39 -17.80 -71.68
N ALA A 1137 52.10 -17.64 -70.39
CA ALA A 1137 52.02 -18.76 -69.45
C ALA A 1137 50.88 -19.74 -69.78
N PHE A 1138 49.72 -19.23 -70.23
CA PHE A 1138 48.62 -20.07 -70.69
C PHE A 1138 48.94 -20.83 -71.95
N GLU A 1139 49.57 -20.18 -72.94
CA GLU A 1139 50.02 -20.84 -74.16
C GLU A 1139 51.05 -21.93 -73.87
N THR A 1140 51.98 -21.69 -72.94
CA THR A 1140 52.95 -22.70 -72.47
C THR A 1140 52.25 -23.88 -71.78
N PHE A 1141 51.30 -23.59 -70.89
CA PHE A 1141 50.50 -24.62 -70.21
C PHE A 1141 49.69 -25.46 -71.21
N ARG A 1142 49.04 -24.81 -72.17
CA ARG A 1142 48.26 -25.45 -73.23
C ARG A 1142 49.13 -26.35 -74.09
N GLN A 1143 50.31 -25.88 -74.51
CA GLN A 1143 51.27 -26.71 -75.26
C GLN A 1143 51.71 -27.94 -74.48
N GLN A 1144 51.98 -27.83 -73.18
CA GLN A 1144 52.36 -28.98 -72.34
C GLN A 1144 51.22 -30.00 -72.17
N LEU A 1145 49.97 -29.53 -72.12
CA LEU A 1145 48.79 -30.39 -72.05
C LEU A 1145 48.47 -31.03 -73.42
N ASP A 1146 48.60 -30.27 -74.50
CA ASP A 1146 48.38 -30.73 -75.88
C ASP A 1146 49.46 -31.74 -76.30
N LEU A 1147 50.74 -31.56 -75.93
CA LEU A 1147 51.81 -32.56 -76.14
C LEU A 1147 51.50 -33.93 -75.52
N LYS A 1148 50.66 -33.97 -74.48
CA LYS A 1148 50.19 -35.22 -73.86
C LYS A 1148 48.93 -35.79 -74.53
N ASN A 1149 48.13 -34.94 -75.19
CA ASN A 1149 46.94 -35.36 -75.93
C ASN A 1149 47.28 -35.76 -77.39
N ASP A 1150 48.24 -35.09 -78.02
CA ASP A 1150 48.67 -35.26 -79.42
C ASP A 1150 49.61 -36.46 -79.64
N ALA A 1151 49.98 -37.21 -78.59
CA ALA A 1151 50.58 -38.55 -78.75
C ALA A 1151 49.63 -39.55 -79.48
N LYS A 1152 48.38 -39.16 -79.78
CA LYS A 1152 47.43 -39.87 -80.66
C LYS A 1152 47.23 -39.24 -82.05
N ARG A 1153 47.78 -38.07 -82.38
CA ARG A 1153 47.48 -37.39 -83.67
C ARG A 1153 48.32 -37.83 -84.88
N THR A 1154 49.24 -38.78 -84.74
CA THR A 1154 49.96 -39.41 -85.88
C THR A 1154 49.33 -40.72 -86.38
N SER A 1155 48.07 -40.99 -86.06
CA SER A 1155 47.27 -41.92 -86.86
C SER A 1155 45.80 -41.55 -86.82
N VAL A 1156 45.19 -41.57 -88.01
CA VAL A 1156 43.77 -41.33 -88.32
C VAL A 1156 43.40 -39.87 -88.62
N GLN A 1157 43.48 -39.57 -89.93
CA GLN A 1157 42.73 -38.52 -90.62
C GLN A 1157 41.22 -38.67 -90.39
N ILE A 1158 40.50 -37.55 -90.61
CA ILE A 1158 39.04 -37.35 -90.69
C ILE A 1158 38.45 -36.71 -89.43
N PHE A 1159 38.45 -35.37 -89.37
CA PHE A 1159 37.23 -34.54 -89.36
C PHE A 1159 37.61 -33.05 -89.44
N ASP A 1160 37.99 -32.61 -90.64
CA ASP A 1160 37.71 -31.25 -91.11
C ASP A 1160 36.32 -31.27 -91.73
N VAL A 1161 35.29 -30.73 -91.07
CA VAL A 1161 34.18 -29.94 -91.67
C VAL A 1161 33.52 -29.16 -90.52
N ILE A 1162 33.11 -27.92 -90.82
CA ILE A 1162 32.35 -26.95 -90.00
C ILE A 1162 33.23 -25.87 -89.33
N SER A 1163 33.91 -25.08 -90.18
CA SER A 1163 33.98 -23.63 -89.99
C SER A 1163 34.11 -22.95 -91.35
N GLY A 1164 33.03 -23.03 -92.12
CA GLY A 1164 32.88 -22.35 -93.40
C GLY A 1164 31.52 -21.68 -93.47
N SER A 1165 31.38 -20.51 -92.84
CA SER A 1165 30.36 -19.53 -93.21
C SER A 1165 30.81 -18.14 -92.78
N SER A 1166 31.49 -17.48 -93.72
CA SER A 1166 31.66 -16.04 -93.75
C SER A 1166 30.34 -15.35 -94.14
N LEU A 1167 30.14 -14.14 -93.59
CA LEU A 1167 29.45 -12.99 -94.18
C LEU A 1167 27.92 -13.05 -94.36
N ALA A 1168 27.20 -12.37 -93.46
CA ALA A 1168 26.36 -11.18 -93.74
C ALA A 1168 25.93 -10.54 -92.41
#